data_AF-A0ABC9CU81-F1
#
_entry.id   AF-A0ABC9CU81-F1
#
_cell.length_a   1.000
_cell.length_b   1.000
_cell.length_c   1.000
_cell.angle_alpha   90.00
_cell.angle_beta   90.00
_cell.angle_gamma   90.00
#
_symmetry.space_group_name_H-M   'P 1'
#
loop_
_entity.id
_entity.type
_entity.pdbx_description
1 polymer ?
#
loop_
_entity_poly.entity_id
_entity_poly.type
_entity_poly.pdbx_seq_one_letter_code
_entity_poly.pdbx_strand_id
1 'polypeptide(L)'
;MESAGRGQVSAHHSFRTAASRYGGNTGEAAESPPIIVEDKIFVAVPEEFKHGKSTLLWALQNLAKDSSRSSRIVIAHVHTPAEMITMGLGANVHYSTMRPQELHAYRQHEREKMKRLNEYVLICRRLKVNCDKEDIQNDDIAKGIIELIALHGITKLVVGAASDKNYSKTMKAPTSKTALKIMEGAASSCKIWFTCKGSLIFTREAKEEVPAVPSSSPAATNTAPPPEFNISSQMRSMMIQQLENEASSSNVSSMNDSRRSRRDVPCSPSEGTGVTVLQPLQDVESTFNGNQRRPWRSEDFSVHSDRSQNSGCCSPAAVGNDDISEVGSNMHLSTDDSHDRISPTPHDLDKLKEALTEIQFLKKEVQEECNKRRNAERELHSALQKTKEQEKSYVHELQQWKALKEMHERQRQENDVMRRQQEEAYAALHDANEQKVTLEHRISEIEQYVKDNEDKLATNKHQLEVLRADYDRLQHERDAAIREAAKLRENSQQGVLAPSEALNTKFSLTELQQATQDFDPTLKIGEGGFGSVYKGFLRNTTVVIKLLHPQSMQGQSEFHQEASVLSTVRHPNLVTLIGTCPEAFGLVYEFFPNGSLEDCLACKNNTPPLTWQTRTRIIGEMCSALIFLHSNKPHPVVHGDMKPDNILLDANYSSKLGDFGICRLLIQTNTCSTTLYRTTNPRGTFSYMDPEFLITGELTPRSDVYSFGIIILRLLTGKQPQRIAEIVEEAIEQGNLHSIIDNSAGSWPFVQANQLANIALRCAELSRRRRPNLTVDVWKVVEPLMKAASMTARPLPVTNPSYGTCIPSYFICPILQEIMNDPYIAADGFTYEGEAIKGWLDSGHSTSPMTNLKLEHTLLVPNRALRSAILEWQQQEQQH
;
A
#
# COMPACT_ATOMS: atom_id res chain seq x y z
N MET A 1 -35.18 -49.65 29.87
CA MET A 1 -34.58 -50.85 29.26
C MET A 1 -33.44 -50.38 28.38
N GLU A 2 -32.32 -51.13 28.36
CA GLU A 2 -31.25 -51.19 27.33
C GLU A 2 -30.66 -49.86 26.75
N SER A 3 -29.34 -49.67 26.67
CA SER A 3 -28.20 -50.42 27.24
C SER A 3 -26.95 -49.52 27.38
N ALA A 4 -25.83 -50.08 27.84
CA ALA A 4 -24.55 -49.42 28.18
C ALA A 4 -23.90 -48.62 27.01
N GLY A 5 -22.94 -47.71 27.24
CA GLY A 5 -22.31 -47.23 28.49
C GLY A 5 -20.83 -46.87 28.29
N ARG A 6 -20.22 -46.06 29.19
CA ARG A 6 -18.77 -45.78 29.23
C ARG A 6 -18.28 -45.62 30.68
N GLY A 7 -17.04 -46.06 30.93
CA GLY A 7 -16.43 -46.11 32.26
C GLY A 7 -15.71 -44.82 32.69
N GLN A 8 -15.40 -44.75 33.99
CA GLN A 8 -14.61 -43.69 34.63
C GLN A 8 -13.09 -43.93 34.44
N VAL A 9 -12.26 -42.94 34.80
CA VAL A 9 -11.40 -42.97 36.01
C VAL A 9 -10.88 -41.55 36.29
N SER A 10 -10.65 -41.23 37.57
CA SER A 10 -10.22 -39.90 38.04
C SER A 10 -8.70 -39.71 37.99
N ALA A 11 -8.24 -38.46 37.93
CA ALA A 11 -6.83 -38.09 38.00
C ALA A 11 -6.47 -37.42 39.34
N HIS A 12 -5.45 -37.96 40.03
CA HIS A 12 -4.76 -37.30 41.13
C HIS A 12 -3.25 -37.49 40.96
N HIS A 13 -2.51 -36.39 40.86
CA HIS A 13 -1.05 -36.37 40.98
C HIS A 13 -0.62 -35.25 41.92
N SER A 14 0.43 -35.51 42.70
CA SER A 14 0.94 -34.61 43.73
C SER A 14 2.46 -34.52 43.60
N PHE A 15 2.99 -33.29 43.57
CA PHE A 15 4.42 -33.04 43.40
C PHE A 15 5.21 -33.33 44.68
N ARG A 16 6.36 -33.98 44.53
CA ARG A 16 7.48 -33.93 45.49
C ARG A 16 8.82 -33.80 44.76
N THR A 17 9.85 -33.47 45.52
CA THR A 17 10.92 -32.56 45.10
C THR A 17 12.32 -33.15 45.29
N ALA A 18 13.31 -32.51 44.66
CA ALA A 18 14.77 -32.57 44.95
C ALA A 18 15.53 -33.82 44.45
N ALA A 19 16.85 -33.77 44.16
CA ALA A 19 17.76 -32.67 43.81
C ALA A 19 19.15 -33.24 43.41
N SER A 20 20.11 -32.35 43.05
CA SER A 20 21.55 -32.41 43.40
C SER A 20 22.60 -32.52 42.27
N ARG A 21 23.30 -31.39 42.06
CA ARG A 21 24.77 -31.22 41.91
C ARG A 21 25.55 -31.99 40.83
N TYR A 22 26.00 -31.21 39.84
CA TYR A 22 27.44 -30.98 39.50
C TYR A 22 28.48 -32.06 39.84
N GLY A 23 29.16 -32.54 38.79
CA GLY A 23 30.55 -32.97 38.78
C GLY A 23 31.08 -32.82 37.35
N GLY A 24 32.19 -32.10 37.15
CA GLY A 24 32.74 -31.82 35.82
C GLY A 24 34.20 -32.27 35.70
N ASN A 25 34.70 -32.43 34.47
CA ASN A 25 36.14 -32.46 34.21
C ASN A 25 36.48 -31.87 32.83
N THR A 26 37.77 -31.73 32.54
CA THR A 26 38.32 -30.75 31.59
C THR A 26 38.59 -31.27 30.18
N GLY A 27 38.12 -30.49 29.20
CA GLY A 27 38.92 -29.93 28.10
C GLY A 27 39.70 -30.85 27.14
N GLU A 28 39.25 -30.88 25.89
CA GLU A 28 40.14 -30.70 24.73
C GLU A 28 39.37 -29.95 23.63
N ALA A 29 40.04 -29.06 22.87
CA ALA A 29 39.37 -28.14 21.96
C ALA A 29 39.41 -28.64 20.51
N ALA A 30 38.24 -28.79 19.90
CA ALA A 30 38.08 -28.96 18.46
C ALA A 30 37.53 -27.66 17.85
N GLU A 31 38.20 -27.13 16.83
CA GLU A 31 37.75 -25.93 16.12
C GLU A 31 36.41 -26.19 15.42
N SER A 32 35.45 -25.27 15.59
CA SER A 32 34.17 -25.32 14.87
C SER A 32 34.30 -24.64 13.51
N PRO A 33 33.59 -25.14 12.47
CA PRO A 33 33.59 -24.48 11.17
C PRO A 33 32.98 -23.06 11.27
N PRO A 34 33.44 -22.11 10.46
CA PRO A 34 33.03 -20.70 10.59
C PRO A 34 31.53 -20.53 10.34
N ILE A 35 30.84 -20.01 11.36
CA ILE A 35 29.43 -19.61 11.25
C ILE A 35 29.33 -18.46 10.24
N ILE A 36 28.54 -18.66 9.17
CA ILE A 36 28.18 -17.57 8.25
C ILE A 36 27.15 -16.69 8.96
N VAL A 37 27.63 -15.69 9.70
CA VAL A 37 26.76 -14.72 10.39
C VAL A 37 26.13 -13.79 9.36
N GLU A 38 24.81 -13.88 9.17
CA GLU A 38 24.04 -12.90 8.39
C GLU A 38 24.23 -11.50 8.99
N ASP A 39 24.62 -10.52 8.17
CA ASP A 39 24.88 -9.16 8.61
C ASP A 39 23.57 -8.38 8.82
N LYS A 40 22.92 -8.61 9.96
CA LYS A 40 21.65 -7.98 10.34
C LYS A 40 21.84 -6.52 10.76
N ILE A 41 21.02 -5.63 10.20
CA ILE A 41 21.04 -4.19 10.46
C ILE A 41 19.64 -3.79 10.95
N PHE A 42 19.55 -3.44 12.23
CA PHE A 42 18.28 -3.08 12.86
C PHE A 42 17.99 -1.60 12.64
N VAL A 43 16.73 -1.25 12.38
CA VAL A 43 16.26 0.12 12.15
C VAL A 43 15.12 0.41 13.12
N ALA A 44 15.38 1.23 14.14
CA ALA A 44 14.38 1.62 15.12
C ALA A 44 13.39 2.64 14.53
N VAL A 45 12.11 2.27 14.45
CA VAL A 45 11.05 3.10 13.87
C VAL A 45 9.94 3.45 14.86
N PRO A 46 9.43 4.70 14.88
CA PRO A 46 8.22 5.06 15.59
C PRO A 46 6.97 4.50 14.88
N GLU A 47 5.87 4.43 15.63
CA GLU A 47 4.53 4.04 15.14
C GLU A 47 4.07 4.94 13.96
N GLU A 48 4.34 6.24 14.05
CA GLU A 48 4.07 7.18 12.96
C GLU A 48 5.03 7.00 11.78
N PHE A 49 4.57 6.25 10.76
CA PHE A 49 5.27 5.99 9.49
C PHE A 49 6.02 7.20 8.90
N LYS A 50 5.39 8.39 8.94
CA LYS A 50 5.98 9.64 8.42
C LYS A 50 7.33 9.96 9.03
N HIS A 51 7.50 9.75 10.34
CA HIS A 51 8.71 10.09 11.07
C HIS A 51 9.81 9.02 10.86
N GLY A 52 9.47 7.73 10.85
CA GLY A 52 10.44 6.65 10.65
C GLY A 52 10.91 6.47 9.19
N LYS A 53 10.12 6.88 8.20
CA LYS A 53 10.43 6.69 6.77
C LYS A 53 11.80 7.26 6.38
N SER A 54 12.21 8.40 6.94
CA SER A 54 13.50 9.01 6.61
C SER A 54 14.70 8.25 7.19
N THR A 55 14.56 7.68 8.40
CA THR A 55 15.53 6.79 9.05
C THR A 55 15.75 5.52 8.22
N LEU A 56 14.66 4.87 7.79
CA LEU A 56 14.70 3.65 6.99
C LEU A 56 15.30 3.89 5.60
N LEU A 57 14.90 4.96 4.91
CA LEU A 57 15.48 5.30 3.61
C LEU A 57 16.98 5.59 3.71
N TRP A 58 17.44 6.25 4.77
CA TRP A 58 18.89 6.44 5.00
C TRP A 58 19.61 5.11 5.18
N ALA A 59 19.09 4.21 6.02
CA ALA A 59 19.69 2.89 6.26
C ALA A 59 19.81 2.07 4.95
N LEU A 60 18.71 2.01 4.17
CA LEU A 60 18.67 1.34 2.87
C LEU A 60 19.63 1.96 1.84
N GLN A 61 19.78 3.29 1.85
CA GLN A 61 20.62 4.00 0.88
C GLN A 61 22.12 3.94 1.19
N ASN A 62 22.52 3.77 2.46
CA ASN A 62 23.91 3.90 2.92
C ASN A 62 24.51 2.59 3.44
N LEU A 63 23.69 1.67 3.97
CA LEU A 63 24.18 0.43 4.61
C LEU A 63 23.77 -0.85 3.88
N ALA A 64 22.67 -0.84 3.11
CA ALA A 64 22.13 -2.04 2.43
C ALA A 64 22.52 -2.18 0.94
N LYS A 65 23.50 -1.41 0.45
CA LYS A 65 23.93 -1.41 -0.97
C LYS A 65 25.19 -2.23 -1.26
N ASP A 66 25.93 -2.65 -0.25
CA ASP A 66 27.22 -3.32 -0.44
C ASP A 66 27.00 -4.72 -1.01
N SER A 67 27.10 -4.83 -2.34
CA SER A 67 26.67 -6.00 -3.11
C SER A 67 27.58 -7.23 -2.91
N SER A 68 28.59 -7.12 -2.04
CA SER A 68 29.46 -8.21 -1.59
C SER A 68 28.93 -8.99 -0.38
N ARG A 69 27.91 -8.46 0.32
CA ARG A 69 27.32 -9.06 1.53
C ARG A 69 25.81 -9.06 1.49
N SER A 70 25.19 -10.16 1.91
CA SER A 70 23.74 -10.30 2.05
C SER A 70 23.23 -9.63 3.34
N SER A 71 23.47 -8.33 3.50
CA SER A 71 23.04 -7.57 4.67
C SER A 71 21.50 -7.49 4.74
N ARG A 72 20.94 -7.79 5.91
CA ARG A 72 19.50 -8.01 6.11
C ARG A 72 18.93 -6.92 7.01
N ILE A 73 17.88 -6.25 6.57
CA ILE A 73 17.23 -5.19 7.35
C ILE A 73 16.25 -5.82 8.35
N VAL A 74 16.23 -5.30 9.58
CA VAL A 74 15.24 -5.66 10.58
C VAL A 74 14.54 -4.39 11.06
N ILE A 75 13.23 -4.29 10.87
CA ILE A 75 12.42 -3.17 11.36
C ILE A 75 12.15 -3.39 12.85
N ALA A 76 12.83 -2.65 13.70
CA ALA A 76 12.69 -2.72 15.16
C ALA A 76 11.68 -1.69 15.65
N HIS A 77 10.72 -2.10 16.47
CA HIS A 77 9.71 -1.20 17.03
C HIS A 77 9.43 -1.49 18.51
N VAL A 78 9.14 -0.44 19.28
CA VAL A 78 8.69 -0.56 20.68
C VAL A 78 7.27 -0.03 20.77
N HIS A 79 6.35 -0.91 21.12
CA HIS A 79 4.97 -0.57 21.44
C HIS A 79 4.87 -0.10 22.89
N THR A 80 4.47 1.15 23.09
CA THR A 80 4.14 1.72 24.40
C THR A 80 2.61 1.84 24.48
N PRO A 81 1.90 0.98 25.24
CA PRO A 81 0.43 0.98 25.27
C PRO A 81 -0.13 2.24 25.94
N ALA A 82 -1.21 2.82 25.40
CA ALA A 82 -1.79 4.03 25.99
C ALA A 82 -2.35 3.79 27.42
N GLU A 83 -1.88 4.54 28.43
CA GLU A 83 -2.42 4.50 29.80
C GLU A 83 -3.82 5.12 29.89
N MET A 84 -4.05 6.19 29.12
CA MET A 84 -5.32 6.91 29.02
C MET A 84 -5.99 6.59 27.70
N ILE A 85 -7.21 6.07 27.77
CA ILE A 85 -7.97 5.54 26.64
C ILE A 85 -9.18 6.44 26.38
N THR A 86 -9.23 7.04 25.19
CA THR A 86 -10.36 7.87 24.76
C THR A 86 -11.54 7.00 24.35
N MET A 87 -12.64 7.08 25.10
CA MET A 87 -13.89 6.41 24.76
C MET A 87 -14.78 7.29 23.86
N GLY A 88 -15.87 6.71 23.35
CA GLY A 88 -16.91 7.45 22.63
C GLY A 88 -17.39 8.67 23.42
N LEU A 89 -17.77 9.74 22.70
CA LEU A 89 -18.01 11.10 23.23
C LEU A 89 -16.76 11.85 23.76
N GLY A 90 -15.56 11.26 23.67
CA GLY A 90 -14.29 11.98 23.91
C GLY A 90 -13.82 12.01 25.37
N ALA A 91 -14.41 11.19 26.25
CA ALA A 91 -13.93 11.04 27.62
C ALA A 91 -12.65 10.18 27.67
N ASN A 92 -11.61 10.68 28.33
CA ASN A 92 -10.37 9.92 28.56
C ASN A 92 -10.45 9.15 29.88
N VAL A 93 -10.37 7.82 29.80
CA VAL A 93 -10.50 6.89 30.94
C VAL A 93 -9.16 6.20 31.17
N HIS A 94 -8.70 6.07 32.42
CA HIS A 94 -7.46 5.36 32.72
C HIS A 94 -7.68 3.84 32.60
N TYR A 95 -6.70 3.10 32.05
CA TYR A 95 -6.85 1.67 31.77
C TYR A 95 -7.29 0.85 32.99
N SER A 96 -6.85 1.21 34.19
CA SER A 96 -7.20 0.54 35.45
C SER A 96 -8.66 0.71 35.89
N THR A 97 -9.41 1.59 35.24
CA THR A 97 -10.84 1.86 35.51
C THR A 97 -11.78 1.29 34.43
N MET A 98 -11.23 0.65 33.40
CA MET A 98 -12.01 -0.05 32.37
C MET A 98 -12.31 -1.50 32.78
N ARG A 99 -13.37 -2.10 32.25
CA ARG A 99 -13.59 -3.54 32.44
C ARG A 99 -12.52 -4.33 31.68
N PRO A 100 -12.02 -5.48 32.18
CA PRO A 100 -10.95 -6.22 31.52
C PRO A 100 -11.21 -6.59 30.06
N GLN A 101 -12.47 -6.87 29.70
CA GLN A 101 -12.90 -7.15 28.33
C GLN A 101 -12.82 -5.91 27.41
N GLU A 102 -13.21 -4.73 27.90
CA GLU A 102 -13.12 -3.47 27.14
C GLU A 102 -11.66 -3.07 26.92
N LEU A 103 -10.82 -3.24 27.96
CA LEU A 103 -9.39 -3.03 27.85
C LEU A 103 -8.76 -4.03 26.86
N HIS A 104 -9.14 -5.31 26.91
CA HIS A 104 -8.63 -6.31 25.97
C HIS A 104 -8.99 -5.96 24.52
N ALA A 105 -10.26 -5.63 24.25
CA ALA A 105 -10.72 -5.21 22.93
C ALA A 105 -10.01 -3.93 22.45
N TYR A 106 -9.77 -2.95 23.34
CA TYR A 106 -8.99 -1.77 23.02
C TYR A 106 -7.53 -2.14 22.67
N ARG A 107 -6.85 -2.94 23.49
CA ARG A 107 -5.47 -3.41 23.22
C ARG A 107 -5.38 -4.24 21.93
N GLN A 108 -6.41 -5.00 21.59
CA GLN A 108 -6.50 -5.76 20.34
C GLN A 108 -6.63 -4.81 19.15
N HIS A 109 -7.49 -3.78 19.23
CA HIS A 109 -7.64 -2.75 18.21
C HIS A 109 -6.39 -1.82 18.08
N GLU A 110 -5.67 -1.60 19.17
CA GLU A 110 -4.35 -0.93 19.21
C GLU A 110 -3.30 -1.77 18.44
N ARG A 111 -3.23 -3.08 18.69
CA ARG A 111 -2.43 -4.04 17.90
C ARG A 111 -2.89 -4.17 16.44
N GLU A 112 -4.16 -3.97 16.12
CA GLU A 112 -4.61 -3.97 14.72
C GLU A 112 -4.15 -2.73 13.95
N LYS A 113 -4.10 -1.55 14.59
CA LYS A 113 -3.52 -0.32 14.00
C LYS A 113 -2.02 -0.49 13.73
N MET A 114 -1.33 -1.29 14.54
CA MET A 114 0.07 -1.67 14.40
C MET A 114 0.41 -2.38 13.07
N LYS A 115 -0.60 -2.88 12.33
CA LYS A 115 -0.44 -3.39 10.94
C LYS A 115 0.18 -2.36 9.98
N ARG A 116 0.26 -1.08 10.36
CA ARG A 116 1.03 -0.04 9.67
C ARG A 116 2.54 -0.30 9.56
N LEU A 117 3.13 -1.15 10.42
CA LEU A 117 4.53 -1.54 10.26
C LEU A 117 4.82 -2.23 8.91
N ASN A 118 3.79 -2.80 8.26
CA ASN A 118 3.88 -3.32 6.89
C ASN A 118 4.23 -2.23 5.85
N GLU A 119 3.93 -0.94 6.10
CA GLU A 119 4.30 0.17 5.21
C GLU A 119 5.84 0.29 5.10
N TYR A 120 6.59 -0.03 6.16
CA TYR A 120 8.06 -0.09 6.12
C TYR A 120 8.57 -1.32 5.36
N VAL A 121 7.99 -2.50 5.60
CA VAL A 121 8.37 -3.75 4.90
C VAL A 121 8.10 -3.65 3.39
N LEU A 122 7.03 -2.95 2.99
CA LEU A 122 6.73 -2.64 1.59
C LEU A 122 7.80 -1.78 0.90
N ILE A 123 8.45 -0.84 1.61
CA ILE A 123 9.58 -0.06 1.08
C ILE A 123 10.76 -1.00 0.78
N CYS A 124 11.15 -1.84 1.74
CA CYS A 124 12.28 -2.76 1.58
C CYS A 124 12.02 -3.76 0.44
N ARG A 125 10.80 -4.32 0.37
CA ARG A 125 10.38 -5.22 -0.72
C ARG A 125 10.42 -4.54 -2.10
N ARG A 126 9.97 -3.28 -2.21
CA ARG A 126 10.06 -2.50 -3.46
C ARG A 126 11.51 -2.25 -3.91
N LEU A 127 12.44 -2.19 -2.95
CA LEU A 127 13.87 -2.03 -3.20
C LEU A 127 14.64 -3.37 -3.25
N LYS A 128 13.95 -4.50 -3.23
CA LYS A 128 14.51 -5.88 -3.26
C LYS A 128 15.47 -6.21 -2.10
N VAL A 129 15.31 -5.56 -0.94
CA VAL A 129 16.08 -5.85 0.27
C VAL A 129 15.30 -6.77 1.20
N ASN A 130 15.92 -7.86 1.65
CA ASN A 130 15.33 -8.77 2.64
C ASN A 130 15.10 -8.04 3.96
N CYS A 131 13.90 -8.19 4.50
CA CYS A 131 13.39 -7.35 5.59
C CYS A 131 12.53 -8.16 6.55
N ASP A 132 12.99 -8.26 7.80
CA ASP A 132 12.22 -8.80 8.91
C ASP A 132 11.56 -7.67 9.72
N LYS A 133 10.72 -8.03 10.68
CA LYS A 133 10.17 -7.13 11.71
C LYS A 133 10.42 -7.75 13.09
N GLU A 134 10.73 -6.91 14.07
CA GLU A 134 10.83 -7.29 15.49
C GLU A 134 10.12 -6.22 16.31
N ASP A 135 9.18 -6.62 17.15
CA ASP A 135 8.40 -5.71 17.98
C ASP A 135 8.31 -6.18 19.44
N ILE A 136 8.48 -5.24 20.38
CA ILE A 136 8.44 -5.48 21.83
C ILE A 136 7.49 -4.49 22.50
N GLN A 137 6.81 -4.92 23.58
CA GLN A 137 6.01 -4.02 24.40
C GLN A 137 6.86 -3.48 25.57
N ASN A 138 7.03 -2.16 25.66
CA ASN A 138 7.74 -1.53 26.78
C ASN A 138 7.24 -0.08 27.01
N ASP A 139 7.11 0.30 28.28
CA ASP A 139 6.59 1.61 28.71
C ASP A 139 7.54 2.79 28.38
N ASP A 140 8.83 2.49 28.10
CA ASP A 140 9.81 3.47 27.63
C ASP A 140 10.51 2.96 26.35
N ILE A 141 10.35 3.72 25.27
CA ILE A 141 10.90 3.39 23.94
C ILE A 141 12.42 3.18 23.96
N ALA A 142 13.16 3.90 24.80
CA ALA A 142 14.60 3.68 24.93
C ALA A 142 14.92 2.40 25.70
N LYS A 143 14.17 2.08 26.77
CA LYS A 143 14.32 0.79 27.46
C LYS A 143 14.03 -0.37 26.52
N GLY A 144 12.92 -0.35 25.80
CA GLY A 144 12.57 -1.41 24.84
C GLY A 144 13.60 -1.59 23.72
N ILE A 145 14.24 -0.51 23.25
CA ILE A 145 15.34 -0.61 22.28
C ILE A 145 16.61 -1.21 22.93
N ILE A 146 16.95 -0.82 24.16
CA ILE A 146 18.10 -1.40 24.89
C ILE A 146 17.85 -2.89 25.20
N GLU A 147 16.61 -3.26 25.54
CA GLU A 147 16.16 -4.63 25.77
C GLU A 147 16.23 -5.46 24.48
N LEU A 148 15.77 -4.93 23.33
CA LEU A 148 15.96 -5.57 22.02
C LEU A 148 17.44 -5.78 21.68
N ILE A 149 18.32 -4.83 22.01
CA ILE A 149 19.78 -4.95 21.81
C ILE A 149 20.35 -6.10 22.63
N ALA A 150 19.93 -6.23 23.89
CA ALA A 150 20.36 -7.32 24.77
C ALA A 150 19.81 -8.69 24.36
N LEU A 151 18.51 -8.79 24.05
CA LEU A 151 17.84 -10.03 23.69
C LEU A 151 18.33 -10.61 22.35
N HIS A 152 18.56 -9.76 21.34
CA HIS A 152 18.92 -10.20 19.99
C HIS A 152 20.40 -9.99 19.64
N GLY A 153 21.23 -9.56 20.60
CA GLY A 153 22.67 -9.32 20.39
C GLY A 153 22.95 -8.27 19.30
N ILE A 154 22.17 -7.19 19.24
CA ILE A 154 22.19 -6.24 18.11
C ILE A 154 23.54 -5.51 18.05
N THR A 155 24.36 -5.84 17.05
CA THR A 155 25.65 -5.17 16.79
C THR A 155 25.53 -3.90 15.95
N LYS A 156 24.44 -3.74 15.19
CA LYS A 156 24.21 -2.65 14.23
C LYS A 156 22.80 -2.08 14.32
N LEU A 157 22.66 -0.81 14.70
CA LEU A 157 21.37 -0.16 14.91
C LEU A 157 21.29 1.26 14.29
N VAL A 158 20.20 1.59 13.61
CA VAL A 158 19.90 2.94 13.10
C VAL A 158 18.72 3.54 13.88
N VAL A 159 18.86 4.77 14.38
CA VAL A 159 17.89 5.45 15.26
C VAL A 159 17.63 6.89 14.81
N GLY A 160 16.46 7.44 15.13
CA GLY A 160 16.17 8.88 14.98
C GLY A 160 16.85 9.74 16.05
N ALA A 161 17.67 10.70 15.64
CA ALA A 161 18.45 11.60 16.51
C ALA A 161 17.59 12.67 17.22
N ALA A 162 16.54 13.13 16.54
CA ALA A 162 15.65 14.21 16.93
C ALA A 162 14.31 14.10 16.20
N SER A 163 13.25 14.74 16.72
CA SER A 163 12.00 14.95 15.99
C SER A 163 12.16 16.06 14.94
N ASP A 164 11.34 16.06 13.88
CA ASP A 164 11.47 16.97 12.75
C ASP A 164 11.41 18.47 13.10
N LYS A 165 10.79 18.82 14.22
CA LYS A 165 10.71 20.19 14.75
C LYS A 165 12.02 20.66 15.39
N ASN A 166 12.85 19.73 15.88
CA ASN A 166 14.08 20.00 16.62
C ASN A 166 15.35 19.82 15.76
N TYR A 167 15.20 19.53 14.46
CA TYR A 167 16.30 19.39 13.53
C TYR A 167 16.91 20.75 13.14
N SER A 168 18.24 20.86 13.22
CA SER A 168 19.02 21.92 12.57
C SER A 168 20.03 21.30 11.62
N LYS A 169 20.32 21.98 10.50
CA LYS A 169 21.43 21.63 9.58
C LYS A 169 22.82 21.69 10.24
N THR A 170 22.94 22.33 11.40
CA THR A 170 24.18 22.44 12.19
C THR A 170 24.30 21.42 13.34
N MET A 171 23.34 20.51 13.48
CA MET A 171 23.30 19.50 14.54
C MET A 171 24.43 18.46 14.36
N LYS A 172 25.19 18.18 15.42
CA LYS A 172 26.31 17.20 15.45
C LYS A 172 26.15 16.09 16.50
N ALA A 173 25.03 16.07 17.22
CA ALA A 173 24.72 15.15 18.31
C ALA A 173 23.20 14.95 18.41
N PRO A 174 22.70 13.80 18.90
CA PRO A 174 21.28 13.59 19.14
C PRO A 174 20.75 14.52 20.24
N THR A 175 19.48 14.93 20.13
CA THR A 175 18.80 15.78 21.12
C THR A 175 17.45 15.23 21.59
N SER A 176 16.96 14.14 21.00
CA SER A 176 15.83 13.39 21.56
C SER A 176 16.24 12.74 22.88
N LYS A 177 15.41 12.88 23.93
CA LYS A 177 15.59 12.19 25.21
C LYS A 177 15.74 10.67 25.02
N THR A 178 14.97 10.09 24.09
CA THR A 178 15.04 8.67 23.73
C THR A 178 16.39 8.32 23.10
N ALA A 179 16.89 9.16 22.19
CA ALA A 179 18.17 8.93 21.51
C ALA A 179 19.37 9.04 22.47
N LEU A 180 19.33 10.00 23.41
CA LEU A 180 20.34 10.13 24.46
C LEU A 180 20.36 8.89 25.39
N LYS A 181 19.19 8.46 25.89
CA LYS A 181 19.08 7.22 26.69
C LYS A 181 19.64 5.99 25.96
N ILE A 182 19.37 5.84 24.66
CA ILE A 182 19.90 4.73 23.85
C ILE A 182 21.42 4.86 23.68
N MET A 183 21.92 6.07 23.41
CA MET A 183 23.36 6.34 23.24
C MET A 183 24.16 5.99 24.50
N GLU A 184 23.60 6.24 25.68
CA GLU A 184 24.19 5.96 26.99
C GLU A 184 24.00 4.50 27.43
N GLY A 185 22.78 3.94 27.29
CA GLY A 185 22.40 2.66 27.89
C GLY A 185 22.50 1.42 26.99
N ALA A 186 22.68 1.57 25.67
CA ALA A 186 22.89 0.42 24.78
C ALA A 186 24.28 -0.20 24.94
N ALA A 187 24.39 -1.52 24.80
CA ALA A 187 25.64 -2.28 24.96
C ALA A 187 26.84 -1.69 24.20
N SER A 188 28.02 -1.74 24.82
CA SER A 188 29.34 -1.31 24.31
C SER A 188 29.65 -1.79 22.88
N SER A 189 29.27 -3.02 22.57
CA SER A 189 29.45 -3.71 21.29
C SER A 189 28.49 -3.27 20.17
N CYS A 190 27.45 -2.49 20.48
CA CYS A 190 26.46 -2.03 19.50
C CYS A 190 26.89 -0.72 18.82
N LYS A 191 27.14 -0.76 17.51
CA LYS A 191 27.35 0.44 16.68
C LYS A 191 26.01 1.08 16.33
N ILE A 192 25.86 2.38 16.62
CA ILE A 192 24.58 3.09 16.47
C ILE A 192 24.73 4.32 15.58
N TRP A 193 23.95 4.39 14.50
CA TRP A 193 23.84 5.56 13.63
C TRP A 193 22.59 6.38 13.99
N PHE A 194 22.80 7.63 14.38
CA PHE A 194 21.73 8.58 14.70
C PHE A 194 21.45 9.48 13.49
N THR A 195 20.23 9.44 12.97
CA THR A 195 19.83 10.11 11.72
C THR A 195 18.65 11.06 11.93
N CYS A 196 18.49 12.05 11.06
CA CYS A 196 17.30 12.89 11.03
C CYS A 196 17.11 13.47 9.63
N LYS A 197 15.87 13.49 9.11
CA LYS A 197 15.51 13.94 7.75
C LYS A 197 16.39 13.35 6.65
N GLY A 198 16.70 12.05 6.76
CA GLY A 198 17.54 11.33 5.80
C GLY A 198 19.03 11.73 5.82
N SER A 199 19.49 12.47 6.84
CA SER A 199 20.90 12.82 7.05
C SER A 199 21.46 12.08 8.27
N LEU A 200 22.73 11.67 8.22
CA LEU A 200 23.47 11.21 9.40
C LEU A 200 23.84 12.41 10.28
N ILE A 201 23.61 12.29 11.59
CA ILE A 201 23.86 13.35 12.58
C ILE A 201 25.06 12.99 13.48
N PHE A 202 25.11 11.75 13.93
CA PHE A 202 26.13 11.25 14.86
C PHE A 202 26.24 9.72 14.71
N THR A 203 27.43 9.17 14.97
CA THR A 203 27.65 7.72 15.03
C THR A 203 28.32 7.38 16.35
N ARG A 204 27.73 6.46 17.12
CA ARG A 204 28.37 5.84 18.27
C ARG A 204 29.05 4.57 17.78
N GLU A 205 30.38 4.61 17.72
CA GLU A 205 31.19 3.43 17.38
C GLU A 205 31.07 2.34 18.45
N ALA A 206 31.16 1.08 18.02
CA ALA A 206 31.27 -0.05 18.93
C ALA A 206 32.67 -0.06 19.58
N LYS A 207 32.75 -0.51 20.84
CA LYS A 207 34.02 -0.80 21.51
C LYS A 207 34.27 -2.30 21.48
N GLU A 208 35.45 -2.70 21.06
CA GLU A 208 35.90 -4.10 21.17
C GLU A 208 36.19 -4.43 22.64
N GLU A 209 35.54 -5.46 23.18
CA GLU A 209 35.80 -5.95 24.53
C GLU A 209 36.93 -6.97 24.50
N VAL A 210 38.14 -6.52 24.81
CA VAL A 210 39.30 -7.40 25.03
C VAL A 210 39.07 -8.19 26.33
N PRO A 211 39.07 -9.54 26.32
CA PRO A 211 38.83 -10.32 27.53
C PRO A 211 39.93 -10.13 28.58
N ALA A 212 39.57 -9.58 29.74
CA ALA A 212 40.48 -9.42 30.87
C ALA A 212 40.63 -10.73 31.66
N VAL A 213 41.85 -11.27 31.74
CA VAL A 213 42.17 -12.44 32.57
C VAL A 213 42.24 -12.04 34.05
N PRO A 214 41.59 -12.77 34.97
CA PRO A 214 41.60 -12.42 36.40
C PRO A 214 42.88 -12.90 37.11
N SER A 215 43.45 -12.04 37.97
CA SER A 215 44.51 -12.39 38.92
C SER A 215 44.18 -11.84 40.32
N SER A 216 44.47 -12.62 41.36
CA SER A 216 43.92 -12.44 42.71
C SER A 216 44.76 -11.58 43.68
N SER A 217 44.10 -10.69 44.42
CA SER A 217 43.98 -10.57 45.91
C SER A 217 45.19 -10.83 46.85
N PRO A 218 45.18 -10.39 48.14
CA PRO A 218 44.25 -9.53 48.91
C PRO A 218 44.93 -8.42 49.78
N ALA A 219 44.18 -7.86 50.76
CA ALA A 219 44.57 -7.10 51.98
C ALA A 219 44.38 -5.55 51.95
N ALA A 220 43.86 -4.87 52.99
CA ALA A 220 43.20 -5.33 54.22
C ALA A 220 42.11 -4.37 54.79
N THR A 221 41.16 -5.01 55.47
CA THR A 221 39.97 -4.64 56.26
C THR A 221 39.92 -3.40 57.20
N ASN A 222 38.68 -2.88 57.34
CA ASN A 222 38.02 -2.27 58.53
C ASN A 222 38.40 -0.83 58.93
N THR A 223 37.50 0.02 59.49
CA THR A 223 36.28 -0.26 60.31
C THR A 223 35.10 0.70 59.99
N ALA A 224 33.88 0.39 60.45
CA ALA A 224 32.60 1.10 60.21
C ALA A 224 31.74 1.11 61.53
N PRO A 225 30.39 1.28 61.60
CA PRO A 225 29.36 1.63 60.59
C PRO A 225 28.37 2.77 61.05
N PRO A 226 27.01 2.67 61.13
CA PRO A 226 26.11 3.59 60.38
C PRO A 226 25.02 4.27 61.29
N PRO A 227 23.84 4.75 60.81
CA PRO A 227 22.76 3.95 60.20
C PRO A 227 22.10 4.55 58.93
N GLU A 228 21.18 3.79 58.34
CA GLU A 228 20.40 4.07 57.13
C GLU A 228 18.90 4.29 57.43
N PHE A 229 18.11 4.68 56.41
CA PHE A 229 16.67 4.37 56.24
C PHE A 229 15.65 5.00 57.27
N ASN A 230 14.33 5.12 57.02
CA ASN A 230 13.50 4.77 55.85
C ASN A 230 12.15 5.56 55.72
N ILE A 231 11.48 5.39 54.57
CA ILE A 231 10.00 5.31 54.35
C ILE A 231 9.06 6.54 54.61
N SER A 232 8.54 7.08 53.50
CA SER A 232 7.16 7.62 53.30
C SER A 232 6.72 8.91 54.08
N SER A 233 5.56 9.53 53.83
CA SER A 233 4.38 9.17 53.01
C SER A 233 3.70 10.38 52.31
N GLN A 234 2.67 10.13 51.51
CA GLN A 234 1.89 11.14 50.76
C GLN A 234 0.65 11.63 51.52
N MET A 235 0.25 12.90 51.26
CA MET A 235 -1.12 13.47 51.38
C MET A 235 -1.79 13.44 52.77
N ARG A 236 -2.40 14.52 53.29
CA ARG A 236 -3.44 15.36 52.64
C ARG A 236 -3.80 16.61 53.48
N SER A 237 -4.57 17.53 52.90
CA SER A 237 -5.58 18.44 53.53
C SER A 237 -5.21 19.90 53.94
N MET A 238 -5.83 20.85 53.20
CA MET A 238 -6.56 22.09 53.62
C MET A 238 -6.07 22.90 54.85
N MET A 239 -5.48 24.10 54.70
CA MET A 239 -6.09 25.41 54.35
C MET A 239 -6.98 26.07 55.43
N ILE A 240 -6.39 26.96 56.24
CA ILE A 240 -6.97 28.03 57.10
C ILE A 240 -5.84 29.09 57.28
N GLN A 241 -5.98 30.43 57.36
CA GLN A 241 -7.09 31.42 57.21
C GLN A 241 -6.77 32.32 55.95
N GLN A 242 -7.14 33.59 55.65
CA GLN A 242 -7.60 34.83 56.33
C GLN A 242 -6.54 35.52 57.25
N LEU A 243 -6.52 36.85 57.53
CA LEU A 243 -7.31 38.07 57.23
C LEU A 243 -6.34 39.21 56.78
N GLU A 244 -6.69 40.41 56.29
CA GLU A 244 -7.69 40.93 55.32
C GLU A 244 -7.29 42.41 54.97
N ASN A 245 -7.99 43.10 54.04
CA ASN A 245 -8.02 44.58 53.79
C ASN A 245 -6.73 45.32 53.27
N GLU A 246 -6.79 46.40 52.47
CA GLU A 246 -7.90 47.05 51.72
C GLU A 246 -7.43 47.95 50.54
N ALA A 247 -8.39 48.31 49.67
CA ALA A 247 -8.49 49.54 48.84
C ALA A 247 -7.50 49.86 47.66
N SER A 248 -8.10 49.97 46.46
CA SER A 248 -7.86 50.99 45.39
C SER A 248 -6.48 51.10 44.66
N SER A 249 -6.38 51.53 43.39
CA SER A 249 -7.33 51.56 42.25
C SER A 249 -6.63 52.06 40.96
N SER A 250 -6.90 51.45 39.79
CA SER A 250 -6.68 52.03 38.43
C SER A 250 -5.18 52.23 38.01
N ASN A 251 -4.77 52.48 36.75
CA ASN A 251 -5.42 52.41 35.43
C ASN A 251 -4.39 52.39 34.25
N VAL A 252 -4.75 51.79 33.11
CA VAL A 252 -4.53 52.27 31.70
C VAL A 252 -3.11 52.46 31.08
N SER A 253 -2.89 51.82 29.91
CA SER A 253 -2.01 52.22 28.75
C SER A 253 -0.46 52.16 28.88
N SER A 254 0.38 52.30 27.83
CA SER A 254 0.35 51.84 26.41
C SER A 254 1.72 52.08 25.69
N MET A 255 1.94 51.40 24.56
CA MET A 255 2.86 51.63 23.41
C MET A 255 4.05 52.63 23.47
N ASN A 256 5.27 52.12 23.19
CA ASN A 256 6.23 52.49 22.11
C ASN A 256 7.62 51.89 22.43
N ASP A 257 8.37 51.20 21.55
CA ASP A 257 8.86 51.46 20.17
C ASP A 257 9.93 52.57 20.06
N SER A 258 11.14 52.18 19.64
CA SER A 258 12.13 53.03 18.95
C SER A 258 13.32 52.22 18.40
N ARG A 259 13.96 52.74 17.34
CA ARG A 259 14.90 52.01 16.45
C ARG A 259 16.25 52.71 16.30
N ARG A 260 17.30 51.94 15.95
CA ARG A 260 18.51 52.29 15.15
C ARG A 260 19.17 50.95 14.72
N SER A 261 19.59 50.62 13.49
CA SER A 261 20.17 51.37 12.35
C SER A 261 21.62 51.84 12.65
N ARG A 262 22.64 51.71 11.78
CA ARG A 262 22.62 51.72 10.28
C ARG A 262 24.01 51.36 9.67
N ARG A 263 24.08 50.51 8.61
CA ARG A 263 25.13 50.47 7.52
C ARG A 263 26.61 50.16 7.88
N ASP A 264 27.58 49.91 6.97
CA ASP A 264 27.69 49.36 5.58
C ASP A 264 29.20 49.04 5.28
N VAL A 265 29.51 48.56 4.05
CA VAL A 265 30.83 48.56 3.33
C VAL A 265 31.73 47.29 3.49
N PRO A 266 32.35 46.75 2.39
CA PRO A 266 33.05 45.45 2.39
C PRO A 266 34.58 45.53 2.17
N CYS A 267 35.28 44.38 2.19
CA CYS A 267 36.61 44.19 1.62
C CYS A 267 36.87 42.77 1.08
N SER A 268 37.71 42.70 0.05
CA SER A 268 38.51 41.56 -0.45
C SER A 268 39.91 42.15 -0.75
N PRO A 269 41.04 41.40 -0.80
CA PRO A 269 41.25 40.33 -1.80
C PRO A 269 42.18 39.16 -1.33
N SER A 270 42.68 38.39 -2.32
CA SER A 270 43.90 37.56 -2.49
C SER A 270 45.01 37.53 -1.39
N GLU A 271 45.97 36.58 -1.31
CA GLU A 271 46.65 35.62 -2.24
C GLU A 271 46.95 34.28 -1.50
N GLY A 272 47.59 33.21 -2.02
CA GLY A 272 48.02 32.85 -3.39
C GLY A 272 49.46 32.30 -3.54
N THR A 273 49.69 30.98 -3.35
CA THR A 273 50.88 30.18 -3.78
C THR A 273 50.59 28.68 -3.57
N GLY A 274 51.02 27.68 -4.37
CA GLY A 274 51.70 27.64 -5.69
C GLY A 274 51.58 26.21 -6.27
N VAL A 275 51.51 26.01 -7.60
CA VAL A 275 52.65 25.67 -8.50
C VAL A 275 53.15 24.21 -8.34
N THR A 276 53.27 23.32 -9.35
CA THR A 276 52.86 23.27 -10.78
C THR A 276 53.05 21.81 -11.30
N VAL A 277 52.32 21.38 -12.34
CA VAL A 277 52.79 20.76 -13.62
C VAL A 277 51.56 20.27 -14.43
N LEU A 278 51.66 20.32 -15.77
CA LEU A 278 50.53 20.21 -16.70
C LEU A 278 50.41 18.85 -17.41
N GLN A 279 49.15 18.53 -17.74
CA GLN A 279 48.59 18.07 -19.04
C GLN A 279 49.44 18.31 -20.33
N PRO A 280 49.00 17.82 -21.53
CA PRO A 280 47.82 16.98 -21.86
C PRO A 280 48.11 15.83 -22.87
N LEU A 281 47.11 14.96 -23.19
CA LEU A 281 46.46 14.89 -24.52
C LEU A 281 45.61 13.62 -24.79
N GLN A 282 44.66 13.81 -25.72
CA GLN A 282 43.85 12.85 -26.50
C GLN A 282 44.69 12.15 -27.60
N ASP A 283 44.25 11.15 -28.37
CA ASP A 283 42.93 10.50 -28.60
C ASP A 283 43.13 9.08 -29.21
N VAL A 284 42.05 8.42 -29.65
CA VAL A 284 41.90 7.62 -30.92
C VAL A 284 41.18 6.27 -30.74
N GLU A 285 40.15 6.06 -31.59
CA GLU A 285 39.35 4.83 -31.72
C GLU A 285 39.95 3.82 -32.72
N SER A 286 39.50 2.56 -32.66
CA SER A 286 39.31 1.74 -33.88
C SER A 286 38.17 0.72 -33.72
N THR A 287 37.41 0.53 -34.80
CA THR A 287 36.20 -0.32 -34.92
C THR A 287 36.56 -1.74 -35.44
N PHE A 288 35.72 -2.78 -35.52
CA PHE A 288 34.39 -2.89 -36.15
C PHE A 288 33.70 -4.27 -35.87
N ASN A 289 32.47 -4.47 -36.38
CA ASN A 289 31.53 -5.62 -36.34
C ASN A 289 32.09 -7.08 -36.44
N GLY A 290 31.36 -8.16 -36.09
CA GLY A 290 29.99 -8.32 -35.55
C GLY A 290 29.30 -9.66 -35.97
N ASN A 291 28.03 -9.89 -35.56
CA ASN A 291 27.11 -11.02 -35.91
C ASN A 291 27.42 -12.45 -35.37
N GLN A 292 26.48 -13.41 -35.25
CA GLN A 292 25.06 -13.37 -34.80
C GLN A 292 24.49 -14.82 -34.59
N ARG A 293 23.50 -15.00 -33.67
CA ARG A 293 22.58 -16.17 -33.48
C ARG A 293 23.24 -17.51 -33.01
N ARG A 294 22.79 -18.26 -31.98
CA ARG A 294 21.47 -18.74 -31.48
C ARG A 294 20.74 -19.72 -32.40
N PRO A 295 19.93 -20.68 -31.88
CA PRO A 295 20.06 -21.47 -30.62
C PRO A 295 19.67 -22.97 -30.85
N TRP A 296 19.51 -23.77 -29.77
CA TRP A 296 18.30 -24.58 -29.42
C TRP A 296 18.59 -25.65 -28.34
N ARG A 297 17.51 -26.24 -27.77
CA ARG A 297 17.50 -27.42 -26.87
C ARG A 297 16.97 -28.64 -27.63
N SER A 298 17.26 -29.88 -27.19
CA SER A 298 16.31 -30.74 -26.43
C SER A 298 16.65 -32.25 -26.43
N GLU A 299 16.17 -32.93 -25.39
CA GLU A 299 15.70 -34.34 -25.31
C GLU A 299 16.60 -35.55 -25.68
N ASP A 300 17.05 -36.24 -24.60
CA ASP A 300 16.62 -37.60 -24.18
C ASP A 300 17.13 -38.94 -24.76
N PHE A 301 17.07 -39.95 -23.86
CA PHE A 301 17.14 -41.42 -23.99
C PHE A 301 18.34 -42.15 -24.64
N SER A 302 19.36 -42.41 -23.79
CA SER A 302 19.79 -43.76 -23.31
C SER A 302 19.84 -44.97 -24.27
N VAL A 303 20.95 -45.74 -24.26
CA VAL A 303 21.04 -47.13 -23.71
C VAL A 303 22.44 -47.79 -23.90
N HIS A 304 22.92 -48.45 -22.84
CA HIS A 304 23.97 -49.50 -22.70
C HIS A 304 25.48 -49.31 -23.08
N SER A 305 26.32 -49.60 -22.07
CA SER A 305 27.66 -50.27 -22.04
C SER A 305 28.64 -50.15 -23.22
N ASP A 306 29.91 -49.83 -22.92
CA ASP A 306 30.85 -50.86 -22.42
C ASP A 306 32.15 -50.30 -21.77
N ARG A 307 32.96 -51.20 -21.19
CA ARG A 307 34.41 -51.11 -20.88
C ARG A 307 35.02 -49.90 -20.14
N SER A 308 35.49 -50.19 -18.92
CA SER A 308 36.64 -49.56 -18.25
C SER A 308 37.98 -49.86 -18.96
N GLN A 309 38.91 -48.89 -19.01
CA GLN A 309 40.35 -49.04 -18.64
C GLN A 309 41.17 -47.73 -18.74
N ASN A 310 42.24 -47.65 -17.93
CA ASN A 310 43.50 -46.88 -18.16
C ASN A 310 43.49 -45.32 -18.16
N SER A 311 44.60 -44.60 -17.89
CA SER A 311 45.91 -44.96 -17.26
C SER A 311 46.80 -43.71 -17.01
N GLY A 312 47.84 -43.85 -16.16
CA GLY A 312 49.04 -42.99 -16.10
C GLY A 312 49.89 -43.31 -14.84
N CYS A 313 51.04 -44.00 -14.90
CA CYS A 313 52.38 -43.63 -15.43
C CYS A 313 53.17 -42.69 -14.49
N CYS A 314 54.47 -42.89 -14.20
CA CYS A 314 55.49 -43.79 -14.79
C CYS A 314 56.52 -44.35 -13.77
N SER A 315 57.39 -45.27 -14.23
CA SER A 315 58.47 -45.99 -13.50
C SER A 315 59.82 -45.21 -13.53
N PRO A 316 61.07 -45.74 -13.31
CA PRO A 316 61.63 -47.12 -13.33
C PRO A 316 62.36 -47.52 -12.00
N ALA A 317 63.16 -48.58 -11.84
CA ALA A 317 63.77 -49.58 -12.74
C ALA A 317 63.92 -50.97 -12.06
N ALA A 318 64.42 -51.98 -12.79
CA ALA A 318 64.61 -53.35 -12.29
C ALA A 318 65.89 -54.02 -12.84
N VAL A 319 66.43 -55.00 -12.10
CA VAL A 319 67.27 -56.14 -12.55
C VAL A 319 66.94 -57.33 -11.62
N GLY A 320 67.01 -58.58 -12.13
CA GLY A 320 66.66 -59.81 -11.39
C GLY A 320 67.82 -60.80 -11.25
N ASN A 321 67.54 -62.07 -11.54
CA ASN A 321 68.35 -63.29 -11.34
C ASN A 321 68.32 -63.84 -9.90
N ASP A 322 68.44 -65.14 -9.64
CA ASP A 322 67.93 -66.38 -10.28
C ASP A 322 68.29 -67.55 -9.32
N ASP A 323 67.68 -68.73 -9.48
CA ASP A 323 68.10 -69.95 -8.77
C ASP A 323 69.51 -70.41 -9.17
N ILE A 324 70.21 -71.13 -8.27
CA ILE A 324 70.94 -72.37 -8.61
C ILE A 324 71.37 -73.16 -7.36
N SER A 325 71.34 -74.49 -7.48
CA SER A 325 71.84 -75.46 -6.50
C SER A 325 73.35 -75.68 -6.65
N GLU A 326 74.09 -75.85 -5.54
CA GLU A 326 75.50 -76.24 -5.62
C GLU A 326 75.74 -77.71 -5.20
N VAL A 327 76.50 -78.42 -6.03
CA VAL A 327 76.88 -79.83 -5.86
C VAL A 327 78.35 -79.89 -5.46
N GLY A 328 78.70 -80.71 -4.47
CA GLY A 328 80.07 -80.80 -3.97
C GLY A 328 81.06 -81.41 -4.95
N SER A 329 82.35 -81.11 -4.77
CA SER A 329 83.47 -81.83 -5.39
C SER A 329 84.73 -81.73 -4.54
N ASN A 330 85.58 -82.76 -4.59
CA ASN A 330 86.85 -82.81 -3.85
C ASN A 330 87.94 -82.00 -4.56
N MET A 331 88.82 -81.35 -3.79
CA MET A 331 90.26 -81.39 -4.03
C MET A 331 90.96 -81.73 -2.70
N HIS A 332 91.46 -82.94 -2.47
CA HIS A 332 92.67 -83.57 -3.03
C HIS A 332 93.93 -83.16 -2.26
N LEU A 333 94.46 -84.06 -1.42
CA LEU A 333 95.80 -83.96 -0.86
C LEU A 333 96.85 -84.19 -1.96
N SER A 334 97.93 -83.42 -1.92
CA SER A 334 99.21 -83.77 -2.52
C SER A 334 100.31 -83.55 -1.49
N THR A 335 100.74 -84.64 -0.85
CA THR A 335 102.04 -84.70 -0.18
C THR A 335 103.15 -84.67 -1.22
N ASP A 336 104.22 -83.95 -0.96
CA ASP A 336 105.54 -84.33 -1.48
C ASP A 336 106.59 -84.15 -0.36
N ASP A 337 107.69 -84.90 -0.46
CA ASP A 337 108.59 -85.20 0.66
C ASP A 337 109.99 -84.64 0.42
N SER A 338 110.51 -83.93 1.41
CA SER A 338 111.95 -83.65 1.53
C SER A 338 112.39 -83.89 2.97
N HIS A 339 112.71 -85.15 3.27
CA HIS A 339 113.39 -85.58 4.48
C HIS A 339 114.46 -84.59 4.96
N ASP A 340 114.36 -84.18 6.22
CA ASP A 340 115.57 -84.15 7.06
C ASP A 340 115.25 -84.72 8.45
N ARG A 341 116.24 -85.38 9.06
CA ARG A 341 116.01 -86.28 10.21
C ARG A 341 116.27 -85.60 11.54
N ILE A 342 115.20 -85.23 12.25
CA ILE A 342 115.24 -84.99 13.70
C ILE A 342 114.23 -85.90 14.38
N SER A 343 114.71 -86.82 15.22
CA SER A 343 113.88 -87.74 16.00
C SER A 343 113.18 -86.98 17.14
N PRO A 344 111.84 -87.03 17.26
CA PRO A 344 111.11 -86.34 18.32
C PRO A 344 111.45 -86.91 19.69
N THR A 345 111.50 -86.06 20.72
CA THR A 345 111.81 -86.48 22.09
C THR A 345 110.53 -86.98 22.79
N PRO A 346 110.65 -87.75 23.89
CA PRO A 346 109.47 -88.16 24.67
C PRO A 346 108.58 -87.01 25.14
N HIS A 347 109.14 -85.80 25.28
CA HIS A 347 108.42 -84.60 25.70
C HIS A 347 107.41 -84.10 24.65
N ASP A 348 107.64 -84.39 23.37
CA ASP A 348 106.87 -83.80 22.26
C ASP A 348 105.60 -84.60 21.92
N LEU A 349 105.60 -85.91 22.22
CA LEU A 349 104.43 -86.77 22.07
C LEU A 349 103.33 -86.45 23.09
N ASP A 350 103.69 -86.01 24.30
CA ASP A 350 102.71 -85.63 25.32
C ASP A 350 102.11 -84.23 25.07
N LYS A 351 102.92 -83.26 24.62
CA LYS A 351 102.40 -81.96 24.12
C LYS A 351 101.37 -82.14 23.00
N LEU A 352 101.58 -83.11 22.10
CA LEU A 352 100.63 -83.39 21.01
C LEU A 352 99.30 -83.96 21.55
N LYS A 353 99.33 -84.81 22.60
CA LYS A 353 98.10 -85.30 23.26
C LYS A 353 97.37 -84.16 23.97
N GLU A 354 98.12 -83.33 24.69
CA GLU A 354 97.60 -82.17 25.43
C GLU A 354 96.89 -81.18 24.47
N ALA A 355 97.55 -80.79 23.37
CA ALA A 355 96.95 -79.98 22.32
C ALA A 355 95.74 -80.64 21.65
N LEU A 356 95.74 -81.97 21.43
CA LEU A 356 94.57 -82.67 20.90
C LEU A 356 93.40 -82.70 21.90
N THR A 357 93.66 -82.79 23.20
CA THR A 357 92.60 -82.66 24.23
C THR A 357 92.10 -81.22 24.36
N GLU A 358 92.96 -80.22 24.22
CA GLU A 358 92.59 -78.80 24.20
C GLU A 358 91.73 -78.46 22.96
N ILE A 359 92.11 -78.93 21.77
CA ILE A 359 91.31 -78.80 20.54
C ILE A 359 89.95 -79.50 20.69
N GLN A 360 89.87 -80.66 21.36
CA GLN A 360 88.59 -81.32 21.64
C GLN A 360 87.73 -80.53 22.65
N PHE A 361 88.35 -79.93 23.67
CA PHE A 361 87.67 -79.05 24.62
C PHE A 361 87.12 -77.80 23.94
N LEU A 362 87.97 -77.05 23.23
CA LEU A 362 87.58 -75.85 22.48
C LEU A 362 86.51 -76.15 21.41
N LYS A 363 86.60 -77.30 20.72
CA LYS A 363 85.56 -77.74 19.78
C LYS A 363 84.21 -78.01 20.47
N LYS A 364 84.22 -78.55 21.70
CA LYS A 364 83.01 -78.73 22.51
C LYS A 364 82.43 -77.39 22.97
N GLU A 365 83.28 -76.47 23.43
CA GLU A 365 82.88 -75.13 23.85
C GLU A 365 82.28 -74.31 22.69
N VAL A 366 82.92 -74.31 21.51
CA VAL A 366 82.38 -73.69 20.29
C VAL A 366 81.08 -74.34 19.83
N GLN A 367 80.92 -75.66 19.98
CA GLN A 367 79.66 -76.35 19.67
C GLN A 367 78.55 -75.97 20.67
N GLU A 368 78.86 -75.85 21.95
CA GLU A 368 77.93 -75.40 22.98
C GLU A 368 77.52 -73.94 22.77
N GLU A 369 78.45 -73.04 22.42
CA GLU A 369 78.16 -71.64 22.10
C GLU A 369 77.36 -71.51 20.79
N CYS A 370 77.68 -72.30 19.76
CA CYS A 370 76.87 -72.38 18.54
C CYS A 370 75.44 -72.86 18.83
N ASN A 371 75.25 -73.75 19.81
CA ASN A 371 73.94 -74.21 20.27
C ASN A 371 73.20 -73.14 21.09
N LYS A 372 73.88 -72.41 21.99
CA LYS A 372 73.32 -71.25 22.71
C LYS A 372 72.84 -70.18 21.73
N ARG A 373 73.68 -69.80 20.77
CA ARG A 373 73.34 -68.85 19.70
C ARG A 373 72.13 -69.33 18.87
N ARG A 374 72.11 -70.60 18.45
CA ARG A 374 70.98 -71.17 17.69
C ARG A 374 69.69 -71.30 18.52
N ASN A 375 69.78 -71.37 19.84
CA ASN A 375 68.61 -71.22 20.73
C ASN A 375 68.13 -69.77 20.74
N ALA A 376 69.02 -68.81 21.01
CA ALA A 376 68.70 -67.38 21.05
C ALA A 376 68.12 -66.85 19.71
N GLU A 377 68.64 -67.30 18.57
CA GLU A 377 68.12 -66.97 17.24
C GLU A 377 66.68 -67.53 17.03
N ARG A 378 66.39 -68.73 17.56
CA ARG A 378 65.01 -69.30 17.55
C ARG A 378 64.07 -68.57 18.50
N GLU A 379 64.53 -68.18 19.67
CA GLU A 379 63.75 -67.40 20.64
C GLU A 379 63.43 -65.99 20.11
N LEU A 380 64.42 -65.33 19.49
CA LEU A 380 64.25 -64.05 18.80
C LEU A 380 63.25 -64.15 17.64
N HIS A 381 63.34 -65.19 16.80
CA HIS A 381 62.36 -65.42 15.73
C HIS A 381 60.95 -65.67 16.29
N SER A 382 60.83 -66.45 17.38
CA SER A 382 59.54 -66.70 18.06
C SER A 382 58.94 -65.40 18.63
N ALA A 383 59.76 -64.54 19.23
CA ALA A 383 59.34 -63.22 19.72
C ALA A 383 58.93 -62.28 18.58
N LEU A 384 59.70 -62.25 17.48
CA LEU A 384 59.43 -61.40 16.31
C LEU A 384 58.20 -61.86 15.51
N GLN A 385 57.86 -63.15 15.55
CA GLN A 385 56.59 -63.64 15.03
C GLN A 385 55.41 -63.22 15.93
N LYS A 386 55.53 -63.36 17.25
CA LYS A 386 54.48 -62.94 18.21
C LYS A 386 54.17 -61.45 18.13
N THR A 387 55.20 -60.59 18.02
CA THR A 387 55.01 -59.14 17.86
C THR A 387 54.31 -58.79 16.54
N LYS A 388 54.64 -59.45 15.43
CA LYS A 388 53.90 -59.30 14.15
C LYS A 388 52.46 -59.80 14.23
N GLU A 389 52.17 -60.84 15.01
CA GLU A 389 50.79 -61.29 15.24
C GLU A 389 49.99 -60.26 16.06
N GLN A 390 50.62 -59.68 17.10
CA GLN A 390 50.02 -58.62 17.91
C GLN A 390 49.81 -57.32 17.11
N GLU A 391 50.76 -56.94 16.25
CA GLU A 391 50.65 -55.79 15.35
C GLU A 391 49.45 -55.94 14.39
N LYS A 392 49.25 -57.12 13.80
CA LYS A 392 48.07 -57.40 12.98
C LYS A 392 46.76 -57.31 13.78
N SER A 393 46.72 -57.86 15.00
CA SER A 393 45.53 -57.77 15.87
C SER A 393 45.17 -56.32 16.15
N TYR A 394 46.18 -55.52 16.54
CA TYR A 394 46.00 -54.09 16.82
C TYR A 394 45.53 -53.29 15.61
N VAL A 395 46.08 -53.55 14.41
CA VAL A 395 45.62 -52.92 13.16
C VAL A 395 44.17 -53.31 12.83
N HIS A 396 43.77 -54.56 13.06
CA HIS A 396 42.41 -55.02 12.85
C HIS A 396 41.42 -54.40 13.85
N GLU A 397 41.77 -54.36 15.14
CA GLU A 397 40.99 -53.67 16.19
C GLU A 397 40.83 -52.17 15.88
N LEU A 398 41.89 -51.50 15.39
CA LEU A 398 41.85 -50.10 14.96
C LEU A 398 40.94 -49.88 13.75
N GLN A 399 40.86 -50.84 12.82
CA GLN A 399 39.91 -50.80 11.69
C GLN A 399 38.47 -50.98 12.17
N GLN A 400 38.21 -51.94 13.07
CA GLN A 400 36.89 -52.13 13.68
C GLN A 400 36.43 -50.88 14.44
N TRP A 401 37.32 -50.26 15.22
CA TRP A 401 37.02 -49.03 15.97
C TRP A 401 36.69 -47.85 15.05
N LYS A 402 37.41 -47.68 13.92
CA LYS A 402 37.09 -46.68 12.90
C LYS A 402 35.71 -46.92 12.29
N ALA A 403 35.41 -48.14 11.86
CA ALA A 403 34.12 -48.49 11.27
C ALA A 403 32.94 -48.28 12.25
N LEU A 404 33.13 -48.62 13.53
CA LEU A 404 32.14 -48.36 14.58
C LEU A 404 31.95 -46.86 14.85
N LYS A 405 33.04 -46.08 14.87
CA LYS A 405 32.97 -44.61 15.02
C LYS A 405 32.22 -43.95 13.87
N GLU A 406 32.48 -44.36 12.62
CA GLU A 406 31.73 -43.89 11.45
C GLU A 406 30.24 -44.27 11.52
N MET A 407 29.93 -45.51 11.91
CA MET A 407 28.55 -45.97 12.07
C MET A 407 27.80 -45.15 13.12
N HIS A 408 28.42 -44.90 14.27
CA HIS A 408 27.85 -44.08 15.34
C HIS A 408 27.66 -42.62 14.91
N GLU A 409 28.56 -42.06 14.10
CA GLU A 409 28.43 -40.69 13.59
C GLU A 409 27.33 -40.58 12.52
N ARG A 410 27.16 -41.58 11.64
CA ARG A 410 25.99 -41.66 10.74
C ARG A 410 24.69 -41.71 11.54
N GLN A 411 24.62 -42.59 12.54
CA GLN A 411 23.43 -42.74 13.39
C GLN A 411 23.11 -41.45 14.16
N ARG A 412 24.14 -40.69 14.57
CA ARG A 412 23.99 -39.37 15.19
C ARG A 412 23.39 -38.35 14.21
N GLN A 413 23.91 -38.30 12.98
CA GLN A 413 23.41 -37.39 11.94
C GLN A 413 21.96 -37.69 11.56
N GLU A 414 21.59 -38.97 11.44
CA GLU A 414 20.19 -39.40 11.23
C GLU A 414 19.28 -38.95 12.38
N ASN A 415 19.69 -39.18 13.63
CA ASN A 415 18.94 -38.73 14.82
C ASN A 415 18.82 -37.20 14.89
N ASP A 416 19.86 -36.44 14.55
CA ASP A 416 19.81 -34.98 14.53
C ASP A 416 18.96 -34.41 13.37
N VAL A 417 18.80 -35.14 12.26
CA VAL A 417 17.85 -34.79 11.19
C VAL A 417 16.42 -35.11 11.62
N MET A 418 16.17 -36.31 12.17
CA MET A 418 14.85 -36.70 12.67
C MET A 418 14.37 -35.76 13.79
N ARG A 419 15.26 -35.37 14.70
CA ARG A 419 14.98 -34.39 15.76
C ARG A 419 14.59 -33.02 15.21
N ARG A 420 15.32 -32.51 14.20
CA ARG A 420 14.96 -31.25 13.52
C ARG A 420 13.58 -31.32 12.85
N GLN A 421 13.29 -32.41 12.14
CA GLN A 421 11.95 -32.63 11.55
C GLN A 421 10.84 -32.69 12.61
N GLN A 422 11.13 -33.26 13.78
CA GLN A 422 10.19 -33.29 14.91
C GLN A 422 10.01 -31.91 15.55
N GLU A 423 11.07 -31.14 15.74
CA GLU A 423 11.06 -29.75 16.24
C GLU A 423 10.27 -28.83 15.27
N GLU A 424 10.51 -28.94 13.96
CA GLU A 424 9.77 -28.25 12.89
C GLU A 424 8.28 -28.61 12.88
N ALA A 425 7.95 -29.90 13.00
CA ALA A 425 6.56 -30.36 13.04
C ALA A 425 5.79 -29.87 14.28
N TYR A 426 6.45 -29.80 15.45
CA TYR A 426 5.84 -29.22 16.65
C TYR A 426 5.64 -27.70 16.55
N ALA A 427 6.58 -26.97 15.94
CA ALA A 427 6.41 -25.54 15.68
C ALA A 427 5.22 -25.27 14.75
N ALA A 428 5.13 -26.00 13.62
CA ALA A 428 4.00 -25.88 12.69
C ALA A 428 2.65 -26.24 13.33
N LEU A 429 2.63 -27.22 14.25
CA LEU A 429 1.43 -27.58 15.02
C LEU A 429 1.03 -26.48 16.03
N HIS A 430 1.99 -25.81 16.64
CA HIS A 430 1.75 -24.69 17.55
C HIS A 430 1.13 -23.50 16.80
N ASP A 431 1.75 -23.08 15.70
CA ASP A 431 1.27 -21.99 14.83
C ASP A 431 -0.16 -22.26 14.32
N ALA A 432 -0.43 -23.50 13.89
CA ALA A 432 -1.76 -23.91 13.45
C ALA A 432 -2.80 -23.84 14.59
N ASN A 433 -2.41 -24.15 15.83
CA ASN A 433 -3.29 -24.06 16.99
C ASN A 433 -3.56 -22.60 17.43
N GLU A 434 -2.57 -21.70 17.36
CA GLU A 434 -2.80 -20.26 17.59
C GLU A 434 -3.72 -19.64 16.53
N GLN A 435 -3.53 -20.00 15.26
CA GLN A 435 -4.42 -19.61 14.17
C GLN A 435 -5.84 -20.14 14.40
N LYS A 436 -5.98 -21.39 14.83
CA LYS A 436 -7.27 -21.99 15.18
C LYS A 436 -7.98 -21.20 16.30
N VAL A 437 -7.31 -20.94 17.43
CA VAL A 437 -7.89 -20.16 18.55
C VAL A 437 -8.27 -18.74 18.11
N THR A 438 -7.46 -18.11 17.26
CA THR A 438 -7.75 -16.79 16.68
C THR A 438 -9.01 -16.82 15.79
N LEU A 439 -9.25 -17.91 15.06
CA LEU A 439 -10.45 -18.09 14.25
C LEU A 439 -11.67 -18.40 15.13
N GLU A 440 -11.54 -19.24 16.17
CA GLU A 440 -12.62 -19.53 17.12
C GLU A 440 -13.10 -18.27 17.85
N HIS A 441 -12.18 -17.38 18.27
CA HIS A 441 -12.54 -16.07 18.83
C HIS A 441 -13.36 -15.22 17.83
N ARG A 442 -12.89 -15.11 16.59
CA ARG A 442 -13.55 -14.32 15.54
C ARG A 442 -14.91 -14.88 15.13
N ILE A 443 -15.11 -16.20 15.21
CA ILE A 443 -16.42 -16.82 15.01
C ILE A 443 -17.37 -16.37 16.13
N SER A 444 -16.95 -16.42 17.40
CA SER A 444 -17.79 -15.99 18.52
C SER A 444 -18.11 -14.48 18.49
N GLU A 445 -17.16 -13.62 18.07
CA GLU A 445 -17.41 -12.20 17.83
C GLU A 445 -18.50 -11.98 16.75
N ILE A 446 -18.48 -12.78 15.68
CA ILE A 446 -19.49 -12.72 14.60
C ILE A 446 -20.85 -13.26 15.09
N GLU A 447 -20.88 -14.37 15.84
CA GLU A 447 -22.11 -14.93 16.41
C GLU A 447 -22.82 -13.93 17.34
N GLN A 448 -22.07 -13.28 18.23
CA GLN A 448 -22.62 -12.23 19.08
C GLN A 448 -23.12 -11.04 18.25
N TYR A 449 -22.37 -10.60 17.23
CA TYR A 449 -22.79 -9.52 16.34
C TYR A 449 -24.05 -9.86 15.52
N VAL A 450 -24.22 -11.11 15.08
CA VAL A 450 -25.45 -11.57 14.40
C VAL A 450 -26.63 -11.46 15.35
N LYS A 451 -26.54 -12.06 16.54
CA LYS A 451 -27.60 -12.01 17.56
C LYS A 451 -27.99 -10.57 17.93
N ASP A 452 -26.99 -9.73 18.15
CA ASP A 452 -27.15 -8.29 18.39
C ASP A 452 -27.96 -7.59 17.29
N ASN A 453 -27.92 -8.06 16.05
CA ASN A 453 -28.69 -7.50 14.94
C ASN A 453 -30.06 -8.16 14.76
N GLU A 454 -30.24 -9.43 15.16
CA GLU A 454 -31.55 -10.09 15.21
C GLU A 454 -32.46 -9.41 16.25
N ASP A 455 -31.95 -9.10 17.45
CA ASP A 455 -32.69 -8.36 18.48
C ASP A 455 -33.08 -6.94 18.01
N LYS A 456 -32.18 -6.26 17.28
CA LYS A 456 -32.46 -4.95 16.65
C LYS A 456 -33.49 -5.07 15.52
N LEU A 457 -33.45 -6.14 14.72
CA LEU A 457 -34.40 -6.40 13.64
C LEU A 457 -35.80 -6.68 14.20
N ALA A 458 -35.91 -7.47 15.29
CA ALA A 458 -37.17 -7.68 15.99
C ALA A 458 -37.75 -6.37 16.55
N THR A 459 -36.90 -5.53 17.16
CA THR A 459 -37.28 -4.20 17.67
C THR A 459 -37.79 -3.28 16.54
N ASN A 460 -37.05 -3.19 15.43
CA ASN A 460 -37.44 -2.38 14.27
C ASN A 460 -38.71 -2.89 13.60
N LYS A 461 -38.91 -4.22 13.55
CA LYS A 461 -40.14 -4.82 13.03
C LYS A 461 -41.36 -4.42 13.87
N HIS A 462 -41.25 -4.48 15.19
CA HIS A 462 -42.32 -4.04 16.08
C HIS A 462 -42.64 -2.54 15.91
N GLN A 463 -41.61 -1.69 15.77
CA GLN A 463 -41.81 -0.26 15.48
C GLN A 463 -42.51 -0.03 14.13
N LEU A 464 -42.19 -0.81 13.09
CA LEU A 464 -42.89 -0.76 11.79
C LEU A 464 -44.34 -1.23 11.87
N GLU A 465 -44.65 -2.22 12.71
CA GLU A 465 -46.02 -2.68 12.97
C GLU A 465 -46.84 -1.59 13.68
N VAL A 466 -46.27 -0.90 14.67
CA VAL A 466 -46.89 0.26 15.34
C VAL A 466 -47.09 1.43 14.36
N LEU A 467 -46.06 1.81 13.60
CA LEU A 467 -46.15 2.90 12.62
C LEU A 467 -47.15 2.60 11.49
N ARG A 468 -47.35 1.32 11.12
CA ARG A 468 -48.43 0.92 10.21
C ARG A 468 -49.80 1.14 10.83
N ALA A 469 -50.02 0.72 12.08
CA ALA A 469 -51.29 0.94 12.77
C ALA A 469 -51.60 2.45 12.96
N ASP A 470 -50.58 3.27 13.23
CA ASP A 470 -50.71 4.73 13.26
C ASP A 470 -51.06 5.31 11.87
N TYR A 471 -50.41 4.83 10.80
CA TYR A 471 -50.70 5.24 9.43
C TYR A 471 -52.13 4.86 9.01
N ASP A 472 -52.55 3.63 9.27
CA ASP A 472 -53.90 3.14 8.94
C ASP A 472 -54.97 3.93 9.70
N ARG A 473 -54.72 4.32 10.97
CA ARG A 473 -55.59 5.22 11.73
C ARG A 473 -55.64 6.62 11.10
N LEU A 474 -54.48 7.23 10.82
CA LEU A 474 -54.40 8.56 10.19
C LEU A 474 -55.06 8.58 8.80
N GLN A 475 -55.01 7.48 8.05
CA GLN A 475 -55.73 7.36 6.79
C GLN A 475 -57.26 7.30 6.99
N HIS A 476 -57.75 6.58 8.00
CA HIS A 476 -59.17 6.58 8.35
C HIS A 476 -59.66 7.97 8.81
N GLU A 477 -58.87 8.68 9.62
CA GLU A 477 -59.13 10.06 10.05
C GLU A 477 -59.15 11.01 8.85
N ARG A 478 -58.14 10.94 7.96
CA ARG A 478 -58.09 11.72 6.71
C ARG A 478 -59.31 11.45 5.84
N ASP A 479 -59.70 10.20 5.65
CA ASP A 479 -60.80 9.84 4.76
C ASP A 479 -62.16 10.19 5.38
N ALA A 480 -62.27 10.27 6.71
CA ALA A 480 -63.41 10.87 7.39
C ALA A 480 -63.46 12.39 7.16
N ALA A 481 -62.35 13.10 7.37
CA ALA A 481 -62.25 14.54 7.12
C ALA A 481 -62.51 14.92 5.65
N ILE A 482 -62.09 14.08 4.69
CA ILE A 482 -62.41 14.24 3.26
C ILE A 482 -63.91 14.07 3.01
N ARG A 483 -64.58 13.09 3.64
CA ARG A 483 -66.04 12.90 3.52
C ARG A 483 -66.83 14.07 4.13
N GLU A 484 -66.35 14.68 5.21
CA GLU A 484 -66.95 15.90 5.76
C GLU A 484 -66.68 17.13 4.89
N ALA A 485 -65.43 17.32 4.44
CA ALA A 485 -65.07 18.39 3.52
C ALA A 485 -65.80 18.31 2.18
N ALA A 486 -66.14 17.10 1.70
CA ALA A 486 -66.97 16.90 0.51
C ALA A 486 -68.40 17.43 0.73
N LYS A 487 -69.06 17.05 1.82
CA LYS A 487 -70.40 17.59 2.20
C LYS A 487 -70.39 19.11 2.36
N LEU A 488 -69.32 19.66 2.92
CA LEU A 488 -69.15 21.12 3.06
C LEU A 488 -68.92 21.81 1.70
N ARG A 489 -68.29 21.14 0.73
CA ARG A 489 -68.09 21.65 -0.64
C ARG A 489 -69.33 21.56 -1.52
N GLU A 490 -70.18 20.55 -1.34
CA GLU A 490 -71.52 20.52 -1.98
C GLU A 490 -72.36 21.74 -1.57
N ASN A 491 -72.25 22.16 -0.31
CA ASN A 491 -72.90 23.37 0.22
C ASN A 491 -72.21 24.69 -0.17
N SER A 492 -71.14 24.69 -0.99
CA SER A 492 -70.37 25.91 -1.31
C SER A 492 -69.67 25.86 -2.67
N GLN A 493 -70.43 25.63 -3.74
CA GLN A 493 -69.93 25.80 -5.11
C GLN A 493 -70.04 27.25 -5.61
N GLN A 494 -69.04 28.08 -5.34
CA GLN A 494 -68.82 29.28 -6.16
C GLN A 494 -67.35 29.75 -6.15
N GLY A 495 -66.69 29.62 -7.31
CA GLY A 495 -65.61 30.52 -7.73
C GLY A 495 -64.17 30.26 -7.26
N VAL A 496 -63.32 29.94 -8.25
CA VAL A 496 -62.03 30.58 -8.61
C VAL A 496 -60.92 29.55 -8.87
N LEU A 497 -60.32 29.66 -10.06
CA LEU A 497 -59.13 28.93 -10.51
C LEU A 497 -57.95 29.91 -10.61
N ALA A 498 -56.80 29.53 -10.07
CA ALA A 498 -55.50 30.17 -10.34
C ALA A 498 -54.36 29.13 -10.12
N PRO A 499 -53.22 29.20 -10.83
CA PRO A 499 -52.49 27.97 -11.19
C PRO A 499 -51.07 27.82 -10.59
N SER A 500 -50.67 26.58 -10.29
CA SER A 500 -49.26 26.15 -10.20
C SER A 500 -49.12 24.62 -10.20
N GLU A 501 -49.26 23.98 -11.37
CA GLU A 501 -49.34 22.50 -11.46
C GLU A 501 -48.07 21.83 -12.03
N ALA A 502 -47.08 22.60 -12.50
CA ALA A 502 -45.94 22.13 -13.29
C ALA A 502 -44.78 21.41 -12.53
N LEU A 503 -45.10 20.78 -11.39
CA LEU A 503 -44.11 20.08 -10.54
C LEU A 503 -44.58 18.75 -9.93
N ASN A 504 -45.83 18.33 -10.18
CA ASN A 504 -46.38 17.06 -9.66
C ASN A 504 -47.00 16.19 -10.78
N THR A 505 -46.46 16.26 -11.99
CA THR A 505 -46.90 15.44 -13.12
C THR A 505 -46.68 13.95 -12.81
N LYS A 506 -47.79 13.26 -12.52
CA LYS A 506 -47.81 11.80 -12.38
C LYS A 506 -48.24 11.19 -13.71
N PHE A 507 -47.55 10.12 -14.10
CA PHE A 507 -47.87 9.29 -15.24
C PHE A 507 -48.31 7.91 -14.77
N SER A 508 -49.29 7.33 -15.47
CA SER A 508 -49.71 5.93 -15.28
C SER A 508 -48.70 4.97 -15.91
N LEU A 509 -48.68 3.71 -15.45
CA LEU A 509 -47.90 2.64 -16.10
C LEU A 509 -48.31 2.49 -17.58
N THR A 510 -49.61 2.61 -17.89
CA THR A 510 -50.14 2.52 -19.26
C THR A 510 -49.62 3.63 -20.17
N GLU A 511 -49.46 4.86 -19.68
CA GLU A 511 -48.81 5.94 -20.46
C GLU A 511 -47.35 5.63 -20.75
N LEU A 512 -46.60 5.05 -19.79
CA LEU A 512 -45.21 4.66 -20.02
C LEU A 512 -45.09 3.49 -21.01
N GLN A 513 -45.98 2.50 -20.93
CA GLN A 513 -46.08 1.41 -21.90
C GLN A 513 -46.35 1.95 -23.31
N GLN A 514 -47.36 2.80 -23.48
CA GLN A 514 -47.69 3.42 -24.77
C GLN A 514 -46.52 4.26 -25.31
N ALA A 515 -45.88 5.06 -24.46
CA ALA A 515 -44.74 5.89 -24.85
C ALA A 515 -43.49 5.10 -25.24
N THR A 516 -43.37 3.83 -24.84
CA THR A 516 -42.21 2.94 -25.08
C THR A 516 -42.54 1.71 -25.91
N GLN A 517 -43.74 1.65 -26.52
CA GLN A 517 -44.21 0.51 -27.33
C GLN A 517 -44.12 -0.82 -26.54
N ASP A 518 -44.72 -0.84 -25.35
CA ASP A 518 -44.67 -1.94 -24.37
C ASP A 518 -43.25 -2.33 -23.94
N PHE A 519 -42.40 -1.31 -23.74
CA PHE A 519 -40.99 -1.41 -23.35
C PHE A 519 -40.11 -2.13 -24.39
N ASP A 520 -40.31 -1.80 -25.68
CA ASP A 520 -39.59 -2.41 -26.80
C ASP A 520 -38.05 -2.35 -26.60
N PRO A 521 -37.33 -3.49 -26.70
CA PRO A 521 -35.87 -3.53 -26.53
C PRO A 521 -35.07 -2.62 -27.48
N THR A 522 -35.60 -2.27 -28.66
CA THR A 522 -34.97 -1.35 -29.61
C THR A 522 -35.02 0.12 -29.15
N LEU A 523 -35.95 0.45 -28.25
CA LEU A 523 -36.04 1.77 -27.60
C LEU A 523 -35.21 1.84 -26.31
N LYS A 524 -34.56 0.74 -25.90
CA LYS A 524 -33.72 0.68 -24.69
C LYS A 524 -32.40 1.42 -24.92
N ILE A 525 -32.20 2.50 -24.17
CA ILE A 525 -30.97 3.31 -24.17
C ILE A 525 -29.86 2.63 -23.35
N GLY A 526 -30.24 1.95 -22.26
CA GLY A 526 -29.28 1.28 -21.39
C GLY A 526 -29.93 0.43 -20.29
N GLU A 527 -29.08 -0.33 -19.60
CA GLU A 527 -29.43 -1.23 -18.51
C GLU A 527 -28.28 -1.30 -17.50
N GLY A 528 -28.59 -1.40 -16.22
CA GLY A 528 -27.59 -1.54 -15.15
C GLY A 528 -28.22 -2.00 -13.84
N GLY A 529 -27.41 -2.09 -12.77
CA GLY A 529 -27.85 -2.60 -11.47
C GLY A 529 -29.03 -1.84 -10.84
N PHE A 530 -29.25 -0.59 -11.26
CA PHE A 530 -30.34 0.27 -10.80
C PHE A 530 -31.67 0.02 -11.53
N GLY A 531 -31.63 -0.41 -12.80
CA GLY A 531 -32.82 -0.52 -13.64
C GLY A 531 -32.56 -0.48 -15.14
N SER A 532 -33.62 -0.29 -15.91
CA SER A 532 -33.62 -0.13 -17.37
C SER A 532 -33.99 1.30 -17.78
N VAL A 533 -33.38 1.81 -18.86
CA VAL A 533 -33.63 3.16 -19.38
C VAL A 533 -34.11 3.07 -20.83
N TYR A 534 -35.27 3.65 -21.12
CA TYR A 534 -35.89 3.65 -22.45
C TYR A 534 -36.04 5.07 -23.01
N LYS A 535 -35.94 5.21 -24.32
CA LYS A 535 -36.44 6.36 -25.06
C LYS A 535 -37.95 6.23 -25.19
N GLY A 536 -38.69 7.29 -24.94
CA GLY A 536 -40.14 7.32 -25.14
C GLY A 536 -40.63 8.55 -25.89
N PHE A 537 -41.87 8.47 -26.38
CA PHE A 537 -42.60 9.62 -26.93
C PHE A 537 -43.90 9.79 -26.15
N LEU A 538 -43.95 10.82 -25.30
CA LEU A 538 -44.98 11.01 -24.29
C LEU A 538 -45.55 12.43 -24.40
N ARG A 539 -46.87 12.55 -24.61
CA ARG A 539 -47.58 13.83 -24.76
C ARG A 539 -46.85 14.79 -25.72
N ASN A 540 -46.61 14.31 -26.94
CA ASN A 540 -45.88 14.96 -28.04
C ASN A 540 -44.42 15.37 -27.76
N THR A 541 -43.83 14.89 -26.66
CA THR A 541 -42.45 15.19 -26.24
C THR A 541 -41.59 13.93 -26.31
N THR A 542 -40.36 14.02 -26.84
CA THR A 542 -39.39 12.91 -26.72
C THR A 542 -38.78 12.94 -25.32
N VAL A 543 -38.84 11.82 -24.62
CA VAL A 543 -38.47 11.70 -23.20
C VAL A 543 -37.53 10.53 -22.95
N VAL A 544 -36.87 10.52 -21.78
CA VAL A 544 -36.16 9.36 -21.22
C VAL A 544 -36.97 8.82 -20.05
N ILE A 545 -37.20 7.51 -20.03
CA ILE A 545 -37.98 6.80 -19.00
C ILE A 545 -37.04 5.81 -18.31
N LYS A 546 -36.67 6.11 -17.06
CA LYS A 546 -35.83 5.28 -16.18
C LYS A 546 -36.74 4.45 -15.28
N LEU A 547 -36.80 3.14 -15.50
CA LEU A 547 -37.56 2.20 -14.67
C LEU A 547 -36.61 1.54 -13.65
N LEU A 548 -36.81 1.83 -12.37
CA LEU A 548 -36.02 1.26 -11.28
C LEU A 548 -36.60 -0.09 -10.85
N HIS A 549 -35.75 -1.08 -10.56
CA HIS A 549 -36.21 -2.45 -10.29
C HIS A 549 -37.12 -2.54 -9.03
N PRO A 550 -38.44 -2.84 -9.17
CA PRO A 550 -39.39 -2.74 -8.05
C PRO A 550 -39.10 -3.69 -6.88
N GLN A 551 -38.50 -4.84 -7.18
CA GLN A 551 -38.13 -5.88 -6.22
C GLN A 551 -36.87 -5.53 -5.41
N SER A 552 -36.16 -4.45 -5.77
CA SER A 552 -34.96 -4.00 -5.08
C SER A 552 -35.30 -2.92 -4.05
N MET A 553 -35.07 -3.23 -2.77
CA MET A 553 -35.13 -2.23 -1.67
C MET A 553 -34.22 -1.02 -1.93
N GLN A 554 -33.14 -1.21 -2.71
CA GLN A 554 -32.28 -0.13 -3.15
C GLN A 554 -32.95 0.74 -4.22
N GLY A 555 -33.53 0.14 -5.27
CA GLY A 555 -34.23 0.87 -6.33
C GLY A 555 -35.41 1.71 -5.82
N GLN A 556 -36.18 1.18 -4.85
CA GLN A 556 -37.23 1.94 -4.18
C GLN A 556 -36.70 3.15 -3.39
N SER A 557 -35.57 3.00 -2.68
CA SER A 557 -34.95 4.12 -1.94
C SER A 557 -34.39 5.19 -2.88
N GLU A 558 -33.86 4.79 -4.03
CA GLU A 558 -33.25 5.67 -5.02
C GLU A 558 -34.32 6.43 -5.80
N PHE A 559 -35.45 5.79 -6.14
CA PHE A 559 -36.65 6.44 -6.70
C PHE A 559 -37.10 7.64 -5.87
N HIS A 560 -37.33 7.42 -4.56
CA HIS A 560 -37.82 8.46 -3.66
C HIS A 560 -36.78 9.57 -3.44
N GLN A 561 -35.49 9.22 -3.35
CA GLN A 561 -34.41 10.19 -3.17
C GLN A 561 -34.23 11.10 -4.40
N GLU A 562 -34.27 10.52 -5.60
CA GLU A 562 -34.12 11.25 -6.86
C GLU A 562 -35.35 12.13 -7.15
N ALA A 563 -36.56 11.59 -6.99
CA ALA A 563 -37.80 12.35 -7.14
C ALA A 563 -37.89 13.50 -6.12
N SER A 564 -37.48 13.30 -4.86
CA SER A 564 -37.51 14.33 -3.82
C SER A 564 -36.53 15.48 -4.06
N VAL A 565 -35.36 15.20 -4.66
CA VAL A 565 -34.37 16.25 -4.95
C VAL A 565 -34.70 16.97 -6.27
N LEU A 566 -34.96 16.25 -7.37
CA LEU A 566 -35.22 16.91 -8.66
C LEU A 566 -36.59 17.62 -8.75
N SER A 567 -37.50 17.38 -7.81
CA SER A 567 -38.71 18.22 -7.63
C SER A 567 -38.46 19.51 -6.82
N THR A 568 -37.35 19.60 -6.08
CA THR A 568 -37.03 20.74 -5.21
C THR A 568 -35.89 21.62 -5.73
N VAL A 569 -35.03 21.13 -6.63
CA VAL A 569 -33.93 21.90 -7.23
C VAL A 569 -34.05 22.02 -8.76
N ARG A 570 -33.73 23.18 -9.32
CA ARG A 570 -33.65 23.44 -10.77
C ARG A 570 -32.47 24.33 -11.12
N HIS A 571 -31.66 23.94 -12.11
CA HIS A 571 -30.48 24.66 -12.60
C HIS A 571 -30.24 24.24 -14.06
N PRO A 572 -29.74 25.11 -14.97
CA PRO A 572 -29.57 24.79 -16.40
C PRO A 572 -28.72 23.54 -16.67
N ASN A 573 -27.72 23.27 -15.81
CA ASN A 573 -26.82 22.12 -15.91
C ASN A 573 -27.20 20.95 -14.98
N LEU A 574 -28.48 20.84 -14.60
CA LEU A 574 -29.08 19.68 -13.92
C LEU A 574 -30.16 19.08 -14.84
N VAL A 575 -30.30 17.76 -14.89
CA VAL A 575 -31.37 17.11 -15.68
C VAL A 575 -32.75 17.49 -15.16
N THR A 576 -33.68 17.80 -16.07
CA THR A 576 -35.05 18.16 -15.72
C THR A 576 -35.91 16.90 -15.55
N LEU A 577 -36.39 16.65 -14.34
CA LEU A 577 -37.45 15.67 -14.09
C LEU A 577 -38.78 16.25 -14.58
N ILE A 578 -39.37 15.62 -15.61
CA ILE A 578 -40.67 16.00 -16.20
C ILE A 578 -41.82 15.44 -15.35
N GLY A 579 -41.64 14.26 -14.76
CA GLY A 579 -42.64 13.63 -13.91
C GLY A 579 -42.25 12.23 -13.44
N THR A 580 -43.17 11.55 -12.75
CA THR A 580 -42.92 10.23 -12.13
C THR A 580 -44.09 9.28 -12.34
N CYS A 581 -43.82 7.98 -12.37
CA CYS A 581 -44.80 6.90 -12.35
C CYS A 581 -44.54 6.02 -11.11
N PRO A 582 -45.21 6.28 -9.97
CA PRO A 582 -45.01 5.49 -8.74
C PRO A 582 -45.34 4.00 -8.91
N GLU A 583 -46.31 3.67 -9.77
CA GLU A 583 -46.73 2.30 -10.10
C GLU A 583 -45.57 1.45 -10.66
N ALA A 584 -44.68 2.07 -11.43
CA ALA A 584 -43.57 1.41 -12.12
C ALA A 584 -42.19 1.72 -11.48
N PHE A 585 -42.14 2.48 -10.38
CA PHE A 585 -40.93 3.17 -9.90
C PHE A 585 -40.19 3.92 -11.03
N GLY A 586 -40.98 4.52 -11.94
CA GLY A 586 -40.50 5.14 -13.18
C GLY A 586 -40.26 6.64 -13.04
N LEU A 587 -39.12 7.13 -13.54
CA LEU A 587 -38.76 8.54 -13.57
C LEU A 587 -38.65 9.02 -15.03
N VAL A 588 -39.27 10.16 -15.34
CA VAL A 588 -39.37 10.68 -16.72
C VAL A 588 -38.61 12.00 -16.85
N TYR A 589 -37.69 12.08 -17.80
CA TYR A 589 -36.78 13.21 -18.01
C TYR A 589 -36.82 13.72 -19.44
N GLU A 590 -36.23 14.90 -19.66
CA GLU A 590 -35.90 15.40 -21.00
C GLU A 590 -34.93 14.46 -21.75
N PHE A 591 -34.96 14.47 -23.09
CA PHE A 591 -34.14 13.60 -23.93
C PHE A 591 -32.83 14.25 -24.41
N PHE A 592 -31.72 13.53 -24.25
CA PHE A 592 -30.36 13.98 -24.56
C PHE A 592 -29.83 13.26 -25.80
N PRO A 593 -29.83 13.89 -27.00
CA PRO A 593 -29.52 13.20 -28.25
C PRO A 593 -28.04 12.80 -28.38
N ASN A 594 -27.12 13.49 -27.69
CA ASN A 594 -25.70 13.18 -27.70
C ASN A 594 -25.29 12.18 -26.60
N GLY A 595 -26.24 11.61 -25.86
CA GLY A 595 -25.99 10.60 -24.83
C GLY A 595 -25.22 11.14 -23.62
N SER A 596 -24.36 10.31 -23.05
CA SER A 596 -23.49 10.68 -21.94
C SER A 596 -22.13 11.21 -22.42
N LEU A 597 -21.42 11.87 -21.51
CA LEU A 597 -20.02 12.26 -21.69
C LEU A 597 -19.11 11.03 -21.85
N GLU A 598 -19.47 9.88 -21.26
CA GLU A 598 -18.76 8.61 -21.49
C GLU A 598 -18.87 8.17 -22.96
N ASP A 599 -20.09 8.18 -23.52
CA ASP A 599 -20.35 7.83 -24.93
C ASP A 599 -19.54 8.72 -25.88
N CYS A 600 -19.50 10.02 -25.61
CA CYS A 600 -18.76 11.00 -26.41
C CYS A 600 -17.23 10.89 -26.23
N LEU A 601 -16.72 10.58 -25.03
CA LEU A 601 -15.29 10.32 -24.82
C LEU A 601 -14.84 8.99 -25.46
N ALA A 602 -15.74 8.00 -25.54
CA ALA A 602 -15.53 6.76 -26.26
C ALA A 602 -15.71 6.89 -27.79
N CYS A 603 -16.08 8.08 -28.31
CA CYS A 603 -16.41 8.32 -29.72
C CYS A 603 -17.45 7.33 -30.27
N LYS A 604 -18.41 6.93 -29.42
CA LYS A 604 -19.43 5.92 -29.70
C LYS A 604 -20.24 6.30 -30.95
N ASN A 605 -20.67 5.31 -31.72
CA ASN A 605 -21.34 5.48 -33.01
C ASN A 605 -20.53 6.30 -34.05
N ASN A 606 -19.19 6.33 -33.93
CA ASN A 606 -18.28 7.15 -34.74
C ASN A 606 -18.53 8.66 -34.63
N THR A 607 -18.96 9.12 -33.45
CA THR A 607 -19.06 10.55 -33.14
C THR A 607 -17.66 11.21 -33.15
N PRO A 608 -17.53 12.47 -33.61
CA PRO A 608 -16.26 13.17 -33.60
C PRO A 608 -15.78 13.45 -32.16
N PRO A 609 -14.47 13.40 -31.87
CA PRO A 609 -13.94 13.70 -30.55
C PRO A 609 -14.36 15.10 -30.05
N LEU A 610 -14.74 15.21 -28.79
CA LEU A 610 -15.08 16.50 -28.18
C LEU A 610 -13.89 17.46 -28.23
N THR A 611 -14.09 18.65 -28.81
CA THR A 611 -13.06 19.71 -28.89
C THR A 611 -12.66 20.22 -27.50
N TRP A 612 -11.45 20.78 -27.37
CA TRP A 612 -11.00 21.37 -26.10
C TRP A 612 -11.94 22.48 -25.61
N GLN A 613 -12.56 23.25 -26.52
CA GLN A 613 -13.54 24.27 -26.16
C GLN A 613 -14.78 23.63 -25.50
N THR A 614 -15.34 22.59 -26.13
CA THR A 614 -16.50 21.85 -25.58
C THR A 614 -16.15 21.20 -24.25
N ARG A 615 -14.99 20.55 -24.12
CA ARG A 615 -14.53 19.98 -22.85
C ARG A 615 -14.36 21.05 -21.76
N THR A 616 -13.84 22.23 -22.10
CA THR A 616 -13.68 23.37 -21.16
C THR A 616 -15.04 23.93 -20.72
N ARG A 617 -16.02 24.01 -21.63
CA ARG A 617 -17.41 24.39 -21.31
C ARG A 617 -18.03 23.40 -20.31
N ILE A 618 -17.91 22.10 -20.56
CA ILE A 618 -18.44 21.04 -19.69
C ILE A 618 -17.85 21.14 -18.27
N ILE A 619 -16.54 21.45 -18.14
CA ILE A 619 -15.91 21.70 -16.83
C ILE A 619 -16.57 22.88 -16.10
N GLY A 620 -16.85 23.99 -16.81
CA GLY A 620 -17.53 25.15 -16.22
C GLY A 620 -18.98 24.87 -15.82
N GLU A 621 -19.76 24.27 -16.71
CA GLU A 621 -21.15 23.88 -16.47
C GLU A 621 -21.29 22.94 -15.26
N MET A 622 -20.42 21.93 -15.13
CA MET A 622 -20.38 21.03 -13.98
C MET A 622 -19.90 21.70 -12.71
N CYS A 623 -18.95 22.66 -12.79
CA CYS A 623 -18.57 23.46 -11.63
C CYS A 623 -19.74 24.32 -11.13
N SER A 624 -20.54 24.90 -12.04
CA SER A 624 -21.76 25.67 -11.69
C SER A 624 -22.82 24.79 -11.02
N ALA A 625 -23.08 23.60 -11.59
CA ALA A 625 -24.01 22.62 -11.03
C ALA A 625 -23.65 22.22 -9.59
N LEU A 626 -22.37 21.90 -9.33
CA LEU A 626 -21.91 21.55 -7.99
C LEU A 626 -21.96 22.74 -7.02
N ILE A 627 -21.57 23.94 -7.43
CA ILE A 627 -21.67 25.15 -6.59
C ILE A 627 -23.13 25.39 -6.19
N PHE A 628 -24.08 25.24 -7.10
CA PHE A 628 -25.51 25.36 -6.84
C PHE A 628 -26.00 24.31 -5.83
N LEU A 629 -25.73 23.02 -6.07
CA LEU A 629 -26.12 21.91 -5.18
C LEU A 629 -25.53 22.06 -3.77
N HIS A 630 -24.25 22.44 -3.67
CA HIS A 630 -23.54 22.62 -2.39
C HIS A 630 -23.97 23.89 -1.64
N SER A 631 -24.55 24.87 -2.34
CA SER A 631 -25.07 26.12 -1.75
C SER A 631 -26.56 26.04 -1.36
N ASN A 632 -27.22 24.92 -1.63
CA ASN A 632 -28.64 24.73 -1.35
C ASN A 632 -28.98 24.86 0.15
N LYS A 633 -30.16 25.41 0.46
CA LYS A 633 -30.62 25.69 1.83
C LYS A 633 -32.04 25.13 2.04
N PRO A 634 -32.38 24.62 3.25
CA PRO A 634 -31.59 24.62 4.48
C PRO A 634 -30.44 23.59 4.49
N HIS A 635 -30.42 22.64 3.54
CA HIS A 635 -29.46 21.55 3.51
C HIS A 635 -28.74 21.48 2.15
N PRO A 636 -27.40 21.53 2.13
CA PRO A 636 -26.61 21.23 0.93
C PRO A 636 -26.94 19.84 0.38
N VAL A 637 -26.98 19.71 -0.94
CA VAL A 637 -27.08 18.43 -1.64
C VAL A 637 -25.68 18.01 -2.06
N VAL A 638 -25.27 16.78 -1.72
CA VAL A 638 -24.05 16.15 -2.26
C VAL A 638 -24.47 15.09 -3.27
N HIS A 639 -23.82 15.06 -4.43
CA HIS A 639 -24.19 14.17 -5.53
C HIS A 639 -23.77 12.71 -5.27
N GLY A 640 -22.53 12.48 -4.84
CA GLY A 640 -22.01 11.16 -4.45
C GLY A 640 -21.50 10.30 -5.61
N ASP A 641 -22.18 10.26 -6.77
CA ASP A 641 -21.73 9.52 -7.96
C ASP A 641 -21.44 10.44 -9.15
N MET A 642 -20.52 11.38 -8.97
CA MET A 642 -20.00 12.23 -10.05
C MET A 642 -19.09 11.40 -10.98
N LYS A 643 -19.60 11.03 -12.16
CA LYS A 643 -18.89 10.28 -13.21
C LYS A 643 -19.34 10.70 -14.62
N PRO A 644 -18.55 10.48 -15.69
CA PRO A 644 -18.92 10.90 -17.05
C PRO A 644 -20.23 10.29 -17.57
N ASP A 645 -20.58 9.06 -17.19
CA ASP A 645 -21.85 8.42 -17.57
C ASP A 645 -23.07 9.21 -17.06
N ASN A 646 -22.92 9.90 -15.91
CA ASN A 646 -23.94 10.70 -15.24
C ASN A 646 -23.98 12.16 -15.74
N ILE A 647 -23.16 12.52 -16.72
CA ILE A 647 -23.13 13.84 -17.35
C ILE A 647 -23.71 13.70 -18.76
N LEU A 648 -24.96 14.11 -18.95
CA LEU A 648 -25.67 13.99 -20.22
C LEU A 648 -25.50 15.25 -21.08
N LEU A 649 -25.45 15.09 -22.40
CA LEU A 649 -25.17 16.18 -23.35
C LEU A 649 -26.39 16.45 -24.24
N ASP A 650 -26.83 17.71 -24.27
CA ASP A 650 -27.89 18.17 -25.17
C ASP A 650 -27.40 18.30 -26.64
N ALA A 651 -28.30 18.67 -27.56
CA ALA A 651 -27.99 18.84 -28.98
C ALA A 651 -26.87 19.87 -29.26
N ASN A 652 -26.65 20.83 -28.35
CA ASN A 652 -25.66 21.90 -28.43
C ASN A 652 -24.40 21.59 -27.60
N TYR A 653 -24.23 20.34 -27.14
CA TYR A 653 -23.21 19.90 -26.18
C TYR A 653 -23.18 20.73 -24.89
N SER A 654 -24.33 21.25 -24.44
CA SER A 654 -24.50 21.70 -23.05
C SER A 654 -24.63 20.47 -22.16
N SER A 655 -23.87 20.43 -21.08
CA SER A 655 -23.88 19.34 -20.12
C SER A 655 -24.90 19.55 -19.01
N LYS A 656 -25.59 18.45 -18.64
CA LYS A 656 -26.49 18.37 -17.50
C LYS A 656 -26.15 17.17 -16.63
N LEU A 657 -25.96 17.40 -15.33
CA LEU A 657 -25.73 16.37 -14.33
C LEU A 657 -27.04 15.64 -14.00
N GLY A 658 -27.00 14.31 -13.97
CA GLY A 658 -28.14 13.45 -13.64
C GLY A 658 -27.75 12.23 -12.78
N ASP A 659 -28.73 11.34 -12.58
CA ASP A 659 -28.65 10.17 -11.69
C ASP A 659 -28.52 10.52 -10.20
N PHE A 660 -29.55 11.18 -9.66
CA PHE A 660 -29.59 11.63 -8.27
C PHE A 660 -30.00 10.53 -7.26
N GLY A 661 -30.09 9.27 -7.69
CA GLY A 661 -30.54 8.16 -6.83
C GLY A 661 -29.75 8.03 -5.53
N ILE A 662 -28.41 8.16 -5.59
CA ILE A 662 -27.55 8.08 -4.40
C ILE A 662 -27.19 9.44 -3.76
N CYS A 663 -27.74 10.56 -4.25
CA CYS A 663 -27.46 11.88 -3.67
C CYS A 663 -27.95 11.99 -2.21
N ARG A 664 -27.38 12.91 -1.43
CA ARG A 664 -27.69 13.05 0.00
C ARG A 664 -27.84 14.50 0.40
N LEU A 665 -28.97 14.82 1.04
CA LEU A 665 -29.17 16.07 1.80
C LEU A 665 -28.37 16.02 3.09
N LEU A 666 -27.50 17.01 3.32
CA LEU A 666 -26.74 17.12 4.56
C LEU A 666 -27.59 17.78 5.66
N ILE A 667 -28.24 16.94 6.45
CA ILE A 667 -28.99 17.36 7.64
C ILE A 667 -27.98 17.75 8.73
N GLN A 668 -28.21 18.90 9.35
CA GLN A 668 -27.37 19.40 10.42
C GLN A 668 -27.68 18.65 11.72
N THR A 669 -26.77 17.77 12.15
CA THR A 669 -26.89 17.08 13.44
C THR A 669 -26.57 18.04 14.59
N ASN A 670 -27.23 17.87 15.74
CA ASN A 670 -27.10 18.75 16.92
C ASN A 670 -25.75 18.58 17.69
N THR A 671 -24.69 18.23 16.98
CA THR A 671 -23.35 17.95 17.52
C THR A 671 -22.33 18.94 16.97
N CYS A 672 -21.39 19.38 17.80
CA CYS A 672 -20.58 20.58 17.57
C CYS A 672 -19.43 20.39 16.54
N SER A 673 -19.75 20.05 15.29
CA SER A 673 -18.81 19.97 14.17
C SER A 673 -19.09 21.07 13.15
N THR A 674 -18.05 21.78 12.71
CA THR A 674 -18.14 22.89 11.75
C THR A 674 -18.28 22.43 10.28
N THR A 675 -18.19 21.12 10.01
CA THR A 675 -18.41 20.55 8.68
C THR A 675 -19.66 19.67 8.68
N LEU A 676 -20.62 20.00 7.81
CA LEU A 676 -21.73 19.12 7.48
C LEU A 676 -21.24 17.86 6.76
N TYR A 677 -21.64 16.69 7.26
CA TYR A 677 -21.37 15.37 6.67
C TYR A 677 -22.57 14.44 6.89
N ARG A 678 -22.68 13.36 6.12
CA ARG A 678 -23.61 12.25 6.39
C ARG A 678 -22.86 10.93 6.30
N THR A 679 -22.90 10.13 7.36
CA THR A 679 -22.35 8.77 7.34
C THR A 679 -23.25 7.85 6.52
N THR A 680 -22.71 7.21 5.48
CA THR A 680 -23.41 6.26 4.61
C THR A 680 -22.43 5.21 4.09
N ASN A 681 -22.86 3.96 3.93
CA ASN A 681 -22.07 2.95 3.22
C ASN A 681 -21.67 3.48 1.82
N PRO A 682 -20.39 3.44 1.43
CA PRO A 682 -19.95 3.88 0.11
C PRO A 682 -20.69 3.17 -1.02
N ARG A 683 -21.18 3.95 -1.99
CA ARG A 683 -21.84 3.52 -3.23
C ARG A 683 -21.43 4.47 -4.35
N GLY A 684 -21.47 3.98 -5.59
CA GLY A 684 -20.99 4.71 -6.77
C GLY A 684 -19.76 4.06 -7.41
N THR A 685 -19.20 4.70 -8.42
CA THR A 685 -18.13 4.12 -9.25
C THR A 685 -16.75 4.33 -8.64
N PHE A 686 -16.11 3.25 -8.15
CA PHE A 686 -14.84 3.27 -7.41
C PHE A 686 -13.74 4.18 -8.02
N SER A 687 -13.63 4.24 -9.35
CA SER A 687 -12.55 5.01 -10.02
C SER A 687 -12.71 6.54 -9.91
N TYR A 688 -13.88 7.04 -9.50
CA TYR A 688 -14.13 8.46 -9.26
C TYR A 688 -14.37 8.76 -7.78
N MET A 689 -14.46 7.75 -6.91
CA MET A 689 -14.94 7.90 -5.55
C MET A 689 -13.86 8.48 -4.62
N ASP A 690 -14.25 9.42 -3.76
CA ASP A 690 -13.37 10.04 -2.77
C ASP A 690 -12.73 8.98 -1.84
N PRO A 691 -11.39 8.88 -1.77
CA PRO A 691 -10.70 7.87 -0.98
C PRO A 691 -10.84 8.10 0.54
N GLU A 692 -11.05 9.33 1.02
CA GLU A 692 -11.41 9.54 2.43
C GLU A 692 -12.84 9.08 2.70
N PHE A 693 -13.79 9.28 1.76
CA PHE A 693 -15.15 8.74 1.89
C PHE A 693 -15.19 7.20 1.87
N LEU A 694 -14.40 6.56 1.01
CA LEU A 694 -14.24 5.09 0.99
C LEU A 694 -13.73 4.54 2.33
N ILE A 695 -12.91 5.30 3.07
CA ILE A 695 -12.32 4.88 4.34
C ILE A 695 -13.21 5.23 5.54
N THR A 696 -13.87 6.39 5.56
CA THR A 696 -14.65 6.86 6.74
C THR A 696 -16.16 6.66 6.62
N GLY A 697 -16.69 6.47 5.42
CA GLY A 697 -18.14 6.50 5.14
C GLY A 697 -18.78 7.89 5.28
N GLU A 698 -18.00 8.96 5.55
CA GLU A 698 -18.54 10.32 5.71
C GLU A 698 -18.67 11.02 4.35
N LEU A 699 -19.87 11.08 3.77
CA LEU A 699 -20.10 11.84 2.54
C LEU A 699 -20.15 13.35 2.84
N THR A 700 -19.45 14.16 2.04
CA THR A 700 -19.35 15.63 2.19
C THR A 700 -19.31 16.33 0.83
N PRO A 701 -19.51 17.66 0.74
CA PRO A 701 -19.37 18.40 -0.52
C PRO A 701 -17.96 18.28 -1.11
N ARG A 702 -16.95 18.04 -0.28
CA ARG A 702 -15.55 17.83 -0.72
C ARG A 702 -15.33 16.47 -1.39
N SER A 703 -16.29 15.55 -1.33
CA SER A 703 -16.24 14.27 -2.03
C SER A 703 -16.57 14.44 -3.51
N ASP A 704 -17.62 15.21 -3.86
CA ASP A 704 -17.90 15.59 -5.25
C ASP A 704 -16.72 16.38 -5.88
N VAL A 705 -16.03 17.21 -5.08
CA VAL A 705 -14.82 17.95 -5.54
C VAL A 705 -13.70 17.01 -5.97
N TYR A 706 -13.52 15.86 -5.31
CA TYR A 706 -12.51 14.88 -5.70
C TYR A 706 -12.86 14.28 -7.07
N SER A 707 -14.09 13.79 -7.21
CA SER A 707 -14.61 13.19 -8.44
C SER A 707 -14.57 14.16 -9.62
N PHE A 708 -14.94 15.43 -9.39
CA PHE A 708 -14.81 16.50 -10.37
C PHE A 708 -13.35 16.74 -10.80
N GLY A 709 -12.39 16.66 -9.87
CA GLY A 709 -10.95 16.68 -10.19
C GLY A 709 -10.56 15.56 -11.16
N ILE A 710 -10.95 14.31 -10.87
CA ILE A 710 -10.70 13.16 -11.75
C ILE A 710 -11.34 13.35 -13.13
N ILE A 711 -12.55 13.91 -13.21
CA ILE A 711 -13.24 14.21 -14.47
C ILE A 711 -12.48 15.28 -15.29
N ILE A 712 -11.94 16.34 -14.68
CA ILE A 712 -11.11 17.33 -15.39
C ILE A 712 -9.83 16.67 -15.96
N LEU A 713 -9.14 15.85 -15.17
CA LEU A 713 -7.93 15.14 -15.62
C LEU A 713 -8.23 14.21 -16.81
N ARG A 714 -9.40 13.56 -16.81
CA ARG A 714 -9.87 12.74 -17.93
C ARG A 714 -10.23 13.57 -19.16
N LEU A 715 -10.89 14.72 -18.99
CA LEU A 715 -11.20 15.62 -20.10
C LEU A 715 -9.93 16.20 -20.76
N LEU A 716 -8.89 16.48 -19.98
CA LEU A 716 -7.60 16.96 -20.48
C LEU A 716 -6.79 15.90 -21.26
N THR A 717 -6.81 14.65 -20.78
CA THR A 717 -5.89 13.60 -21.27
C THR A 717 -6.54 12.52 -22.14
N GLY A 718 -7.87 12.42 -22.15
CA GLY A 718 -8.62 11.35 -22.81
C GLY A 718 -8.46 9.96 -22.15
N LYS A 719 -7.63 9.85 -21.11
CA LYS A 719 -7.24 8.57 -20.50
C LYS A 719 -8.30 8.06 -19.52
N GLN A 720 -8.29 6.76 -19.30
CA GLN A 720 -9.10 6.12 -18.26
C GLN A 720 -8.64 6.58 -16.85
N PRO A 721 -9.55 6.64 -15.86
CA PRO A 721 -9.31 7.34 -14.57
C PRO A 721 -8.29 6.68 -13.64
N GLN A 722 -7.90 5.42 -13.87
CA GLN A 722 -7.00 4.69 -12.96
C GLN A 722 -5.60 5.33 -12.95
N ARG A 723 -5.15 5.78 -11.77
CA ARG A 723 -3.88 6.49 -11.54
C ARG A 723 -3.71 7.79 -12.35
N ILE A 724 -4.80 8.36 -12.88
CA ILE A 724 -4.74 9.53 -13.78
C ILE A 724 -4.14 10.77 -13.11
N ALA A 725 -4.35 10.95 -11.80
CA ALA A 725 -3.72 12.01 -11.01
C ALA A 725 -2.20 11.82 -10.91
N GLU A 726 -1.72 10.62 -10.57
CA GLU A 726 -0.28 10.32 -10.50
C GLU A 726 0.42 10.58 -11.85
N ILE A 727 -0.22 10.18 -12.96
CA ILE A 727 0.32 10.36 -14.31
C ILE A 727 0.42 11.84 -14.70
N VAL A 728 -0.56 12.67 -14.30
CA VAL A 728 -0.56 14.11 -14.59
C VAL A 728 0.39 14.87 -13.65
N GLU A 729 0.50 14.46 -12.39
CA GLU A 729 1.45 15.00 -11.42
C GLU A 729 2.90 14.73 -11.87
N GLU A 730 3.24 13.49 -12.20
CA GLU A 730 4.56 13.10 -12.73
C GLU A 730 4.90 13.85 -14.03
N ALA A 731 3.94 13.99 -14.95
CA ALA A 731 4.15 14.73 -16.20
C ALA A 731 4.34 16.25 -16.00
N ILE A 732 3.77 16.83 -14.93
CA ILE A 732 4.02 18.25 -14.57
C ILE A 732 5.39 18.40 -13.90
N GLU A 733 5.76 17.51 -12.98
CA GLU A 733 7.10 17.50 -12.35
C GLU A 733 8.22 17.33 -13.39
N GLN A 734 8.01 16.52 -14.42
CA GLN A 734 8.95 16.31 -15.52
C GLN A 734 8.88 17.39 -16.63
N GLY A 735 7.99 18.39 -16.51
CA GLY A 735 7.79 19.43 -17.53
C GLY A 735 7.20 18.93 -18.85
N ASN A 736 6.66 17.71 -18.87
CA ASN A 736 6.28 16.95 -20.05
C ASN A 736 4.75 16.83 -20.24
N LEU A 737 3.96 17.72 -19.62
CA LEU A 737 2.49 17.73 -19.67
C LEU A 737 1.92 17.67 -21.11
N HIS A 738 2.59 18.30 -22.08
CA HIS A 738 2.15 18.28 -23.49
C HIS A 738 2.11 16.86 -24.10
N SER A 739 2.91 15.91 -23.60
CA SER A 739 2.91 14.52 -24.10
C SER A 739 1.69 13.69 -23.65
N ILE A 740 0.94 14.15 -22.65
CA ILE A 740 -0.20 13.42 -22.08
C ILE A 740 -1.56 14.07 -22.31
N ILE A 741 -1.58 15.29 -22.84
CA ILE A 741 -2.80 16.00 -23.26
C ILE A 741 -3.41 15.31 -24.48
N ASP A 742 -4.74 15.29 -24.56
CA ASP A 742 -5.48 14.68 -25.65
C ASP A 742 -5.47 15.53 -26.92
N ASN A 743 -4.59 15.17 -27.86
CA ASN A 743 -4.51 15.81 -29.17
C ASN A 743 -5.77 15.59 -30.05
N SER A 744 -6.63 14.61 -29.74
CA SER A 744 -7.90 14.42 -30.48
C SER A 744 -8.90 15.55 -30.22
N ALA A 745 -8.76 16.26 -29.09
CA ALA A 745 -9.52 17.46 -28.77
C ALA A 745 -9.10 18.71 -29.59
N GLY A 746 -8.11 18.56 -30.48
CA GLY A 746 -7.44 19.66 -31.17
C GLY A 746 -6.33 20.30 -30.34
N SER A 747 -5.83 21.46 -30.80
CA SER A 747 -4.71 22.16 -30.18
C SER A 747 -5.12 22.87 -28.88
N TRP A 748 -5.05 22.15 -27.76
CA TRP A 748 -5.21 22.71 -26.42
C TRP A 748 -4.24 23.89 -26.19
N PRO A 749 -4.73 25.08 -25.81
CA PRO A 749 -3.88 26.17 -25.36
C PRO A 749 -3.12 25.79 -24.08
N PHE A 750 -1.79 25.67 -24.16
CA PHE A 750 -0.98 25.03 -23.11
C PHE A 750 -1.09 25.69 -21.73
N VAL A 751 -1.18 27.02 -21.66
CA VAL A 751 -1.32 27.75 -20.38
C VAL A 751 -2.63 27.37 -19.68
N GLN A 752 -3.72 27.32 -20.45
CA GLN A 752 -5.06 26.96 -20.00
C GLN A 752 -5.14 25.49 -19.59
N ALA A 753 -4.55 24.58 -20.39
CA ALA A 753 -4.47 23.16 -20.06
C ALA A 753 -3.65 22.91 -18.77
N ASN A 754 -2.53 23.61 -18.59
CA ASN A 754 -1.72 23.56 -17.38
C ASN A 754 -2.46 24.12 -16.16
N GLN A 755 -3.22 25.22 -16.31
CA GLN A 755 -4.07 25.76 -15.24
C GLN A 755 -5.16 24.77 -14.82
N LEU A 756 -5.85 24.13 -15.79
CA LEU A 756 -6.84 23.09 -15.53
C LEU A 756 -6.21 21.86 -14.84
N ALA A 757 -5.05 21.40 -15.29
CA ALA A 757 -4.35 20.27 -14.68
C ALA A 757 -3.97 20.55 -13.22
N ASN A 758 -3.41 21.73 -12.92
CA ASN A 758 -3.02 22.11 -11.57
C ASN A 758 -4.21 22.27 -10.61
N ILE A 759 -5.34 22.86 -11.05
CA ILE A 759 -6.53 22.93 -10.19
C ILE A 759 -7.20 21.56 -10.02
N ALA A 760 -7.15 20.70 -11.04
CA ALA A 760 -7.70 19.35 -11.00
C ALA A 760 -6.91 18.41 -10.08
N LEU A 761 -5.58 18.49 -10.05
CA LEU A 761 -4.75 17.79 -9.06
C LEU A 761 -5.07 18.27 -7.63
N ARG A 762 -5.22 19.59 -7.42
CA ARG A 762 -5.68 20.12 -6.12
C ARG A 762 -7.09 19.60 -5.76
N CYS A 763 -7.99 19.43 -6.71
CA CYS A 763 -9.31 18.81 -6.49
C CYS A 763 -9.19 17.32 -6.13
N ALA A 764 -8.35 16.56 -6.83
CA ALA A 764 -8.07 15.14 -6.63
C ALA A 764 -7.14 14.83 -5.43
N GLU A 765 -6.84 15.82 -4.57
CA GLU A 765 -6.07 15.63 -3.35
C GLU A 765 -6.65 14.53 -2.46
N LEU A 766 -5.82 13.60 -2.01
CA LEU A 766 -6.27 12.46 -1.21
C LEU A 766 -6.98 12.92 0.08
N SER A 767 -6.55 14.03 0.70
CA SER A 767 -7.21 14.55 1.90
C SER A 767 -8.14 15.72 1.64
N ARG A 768 -9.40 15.59 2.09
CA ARG A 768 -10.48 16.57 1.92
C ARG A 768 -10.16 17.96 2.46
N ARG A 769 -9.23 18.05 3.42
CA ARG A 769 -8.76 19.30 4.03
C ARG A 769 -7.81 20.10 3.13
N ARG A 770 -7.17 19.46 2.14
CA ARG A 770 -6.27 20.11 1.16
C ARG A 770 -6.97 20.51 -0.15
N ARG A 771 -8.16 19.96 -0.40
CA ARG A 771 -8.97 20.26 -1.59
C ARG A 771 -9.40 21.74 -1.64
N PRO A 772 -9.47 22.36 -2.84
CA PRO A 772 -9.92 23.73 -3.05
C PRO A 772 -11.43 23.89 -2.81
N ASN A 773 -11.86 25.11 -2.45
CA ASN A 773 -13.29 25.45 -2.39
C ASN A 773 -13.81 25.75 -3.81
N LEU A 774 -14.96 25.19 -4.21
CA LEU A 774 -15.47 25.35 -5.57
C LEU A 774 -15.66 26.83 -5.95
N THR A 775 -16.34 27.62 -5.13
CA THR A 775 -16.67 29.02 -5.45
C THR A 775 -15.46 29.96 -5.37
N VAL A 776 -14.54 29.74 -4.41
CA VAL A 776 -13.43 30.68 -4.12
C VAL A 776 -12.15 30.34 -4.88
N ASP A 777 -11.79 29.05 -4.98
CA ASP A 777 -10.56 28.59 -5.63
C ASP A 777 -10.81 28.13 -7.07
N VAL A 778 -11.80 27.24 -7.28
CA VAL A 778 -11.92 26.48 -8.55
C VAL A 778 -12.61 27.30 -9.62
N TRP A 779 -13.77 27.88 -9.31
CA TRP A 779 -14.55 28.74 -10.20
C TRP A 779 -13.74 29.94 -10.72
N LYS A 780 -12.90 30.52 -9.84
CA LYS A 780 -11.97 31.60 -10.20
C LYS A 780 -10.97 31.23 -11.30
N VAL A 781 -10.63 29.94 -11.43
CA VAL A 781 -9.80 29.41 -12.53
C VAL A 781 -10.65 28.97 -13.71
N VAL A 782 -11.78 28.30 -13.45
CA VAL A 782 -12.61 27.66 -14.49
C VAL A 782 -13.47 28.67 -15.28
N GLU A 783 -14.06 29.68 -14.65
CA GLU A 783 -14.96 30.63 -15.31
C GLU A 783 -14.26 31.45 -16.42
N PRO A 784 -13.06 32.04 -16.22
CA PRO A 784 -12.36 32.75 -17.30
C PRO A 784 -12.00 31.83 -18.47
N LEU A 785 -11.67 30.57 -18.18
CA LEU A 785 -11.31 29.56 -19.18
C LEU A 785 -12.53 29.12 -20.00
N MET A 786 -13.69 28.90 -19.36
CA MET A 786 -14.97 28.66 -20.03
C MET A 786 -15.37 29.84 -20.93
N LYS A 787 -15.21 31.07 -20.46
CA LYS A 787 -15.51 32.28 -21.24
C LYS A 787 -14.60 32.40 -22.46
N ALA A 788 -13.28 32.20 -22.30
CA ALA A 788 -12.33 32.19 -23.41
C ALA A 788 -12.58 31.07 -24.43
N ALA A 789 -12.90 29.86 -23.97
CA ALA A 789 -13.31 28.74 -24.82
C ALA A 789 -14.57 29.09 -25.64
N SER A 790 -15.59 29.67 -25.01
CA SER A 790 -16.84 30.04 -25.67
C SER A 790 -16.66 31.17 -26.69
N MET A 791 -15.73 32.11 -26.46
CA MET A 791 -15.39 33.15 -27.45
C MET A 791 -14.62 32.58 -28.65
N THR A 792 -13.71 31.63 -28.42
CA THR A 792 -12.94 30.95 -29.49
C THR A 792 -13.71 29.84 -30.22
N ALA A 793 -14.90 29.49 -29.75
CA ALA A 793 -15.80 28.54 -30.41
C ALA A 793 -16.72 29.21 -31.46
N ARG A 794 -16.74 30.55 -31.56
CA ARG A 794 -17.39 31.23 -32.69
C ARG A 794 -16.50 31.17 -33.93
N PRO A 795 -17.02 30.82 -35.12
CA PRO A 795 -16.26 31.01 -36.36
C PRO A 795 -15.95 32.50 -36.52
N LEU A 796 -14.72 32.82 -36.91
CA LEU A 796 -14.24 34.19 -37.05
C LEU A 796 -15.03 34.92 -38.17
N PRO A 797 -15.72 36.04 -37.86
CA PRO A 797 -16.11 36.98 -38.89
C PRO A 797 -14.86 37.62 -39.51
N VAL A 798 -14.86 37.84 -40.82
CA VAL A 798 -13.74 38.47 -41.52
C VAL A 798 -13.69 39.96 -41.16
N THR A 799 -12.59 40.39 -40.53
CA THR A 799 -12.14 41.79 -40.35
C THR A 799 -13.16 42.84 -39.87
N ASN A 800 -13.21 43.12 -38.56
CA ASN A 800 -12.70 44.37 -37.96
C ASN A 800 -13.19 44.60 -36.52
N PRO A 801 -12.44 45.36 -35.68
CA PRO A 801 -12.84 45.65 -34.30
C PRO A 801 -13.62 46.97 -34.17
N SER A 802 -14.91 46.89 -33.89
CA SER A 802 -15.70 47.99 -33.33
C SER A 802 -16.73 47.45 -32.33
N TYR A 803 -16.98 48.21 -31.26
CA TYR A 803 -17.93 47.84 -30.21
C TYR A 803 -19.35 47.69 -30.78
N GLY A 804 -20.06 46.64 -30.34
CA GLY A 804 -21.45 46.39 -30.70
C GLY A 804 -22.00 45.20 -29.92
N THR A 805 -23.24 45.32 -29.45
CA THR A 805 -23.90 44.31 -28.60
C THR A 805 -24.21 43.03 -29.41
N CYS A 806 -24.22 41.88 -28.75
CA CYS A 806 -24.38 40.61 -29.45
C CYS A 806 -25.85 40.35 -29.80
N ILE A 807 -26.20 40.52 -31.08
CA ILE A 807 -27.49 40.13 -31.67
C ILE A 807 -27.84 38.69 -31.26
N PRO A 808 -29.03 38.43 -30.68
CA PRO A 808 -29.53 37.09 -30.43
C PRO A 808 -29.73 36.30 -31.74
N SER A 809 -29.22 35.06 -31.81
CA SER A 809 -29.20 34.28 -33.06
C SER A 809 -30.59 33.97 -33.63
N TYR A 810 -31.62 33.87 -32.79
CA TYR A 810 -33.00 33.65 -33.22
C TYR A 810 -33.68 34.89 -33.84
N PHE A 811 -33.03 36.05 -33.85
CA PHE A 811 -33.45 37.21 -34.65
C PHE A 811 -32.89 37.20 -36.08
N ILE A 812 -31.91 36.33 -36.36
CA ILE A 812 -31.19 36.28 -37.64
C ILE A 812 -31.90 35.30 -38.60
N CYS A 813 -32.17 35.75 -39.83
CA CYS A 813 -32.77 34.92 -40.87
C CYS A 813 -31.81 33.81 -41.32
N PRO A 814 -32.22 32.53 -41.32
CA PRO A 814 -31.37 31.44 -41.81
C PRO A 814 -30.91 31.57 -43.27
N ILE A 815 -31.70 32.23 -44.13
CA ILE A 815 -31.38 32.43 -45.55
C ILE A 815 -30.44 33.62 -45.74
N LEU A 816 -30.80 34.80 -45.19
CA LEU A 816 -30.07 36.05 -45.45
C LEU A 816 -28.87 36.28 -44.51
N GLN A 817 -28.84 35.63 -43.34
CA GLN A 817 -27.88 35.90 -42.25
C GLN A 817 -27.95 37.34 -41.69
N GLU A 818 -29.05 38.05 -41.94
CA GLU A 818 -29.38 39.39 -41.42
C GLU A 818 -30.56 39.34 -40.41
N ILE A 819 -30.78 40.41 -39.65
CA ILE A 819 -31.93 40.50 -38.72
C ILE A 819 -33.25 40.54 -39.49
N MET A 820 -34.24 39.75 -39.07
CA MET A 820 -35.56 39.69 -39.68
C MET A 820 -36.40 40.95 -39.39
N ASN A 821 -36.98 41.55 -40.43
CA ASN A 821 -37.84 42.73 -40.38
C ASN A 821 -39.33 42.37 -40.53
N ASP A 822 -39.66 41.32 -41.30
CA ASP A 822 -40.99 40.69 -41.30
C ASP A 822 -40.84 39.15 -41.27
N PRO A 823 -40.69 38.55 -40.07
CA PRO A 823 -40.44 37.11 -39.93
C PRO A 823 -41.69 36.26 -40.20
N TYR A 824 -41.56 35.19 -41.00
CA TYR A 824 -42.60 34.19 -41.29
C TYR A 824 -42.14 32.77 -40.95
N ILE A 825 -43.06 31.96 -40.42
CA ILE A 825 -42.90 30.53 -40.15
C ILE A 825 -43.30 29.74 -41.41
N ALA A 826 -42.48 28.78 -41.82
CA ALA A 826 -42.81 27.82 -42.88
C ALA A 826 -43.23 26.44 -42.31
N ALA A 827 -43.63 25.49 -43.17
CA ALA A 827 -44.12 24.17 -42.75
C ALA A 827 -43.10 23.30 -41.99
N ASP A 828 -41.80 23.65 -42.06
CA ASP A 828 -40.73 23.01 -41.28
C ASP A 828 -40.63 23.54 -39.83
N GLY A 829 -41.46 24.51 -39.45
CA GLY A 829 -41.46 25.16 -38.14
C GLY A 829 -40.36 26.23 -37.98
N PHE A 830 -39.51 26.43 -38.98
CA PHE A 830 -38.46 27.45 -38.92
C PHE A 830 -39.01 28.82 -39.33
N THR A 831 -38.43 29.88 -38.76
CA THR A 831 -38.78 31.27 -39.06
C THR A 831 -37.71 31.90 -39.94
N TYR A 832 -38.15 32.62 -40.96
CA TYR A 832 -37.33 33.24 -42.01
C TYR A 832 -37.80 34.67 -42.30
N GLU A 833 -36.97 35.50 -42.94
CA GLU A 833 -37.41 36.79 -43.49
C GLU A 833 -38.43 36.54 -44.62
N GLY A 834 -39.56 37.24 -44.61
CA GLY A 834 -40.72 36.95 -45.45
C GLY A 834 -40.41 36.91 -46.93
N GLU A 835 -39.78 37.95 -47.47
CA GLU A 835 -39.41 38.00 -48.89
C GLU A 835 -38.32 36.98 -49.26
N ALA A 836 -37.47 36.54 -48.31
CA ALA A 836 -36.44 35.54 -48.56
C ALA A 836 -37.03 34.12 -48.69
N ILE A 837 -37.90 33.71 -47.76
CA ILE A 837 -38.57 32.39 -47.86
C ILE A 837 -39.59 32.36 -49.00
N LYS A 838 -40.28 33.47 -49.27
CA LYS A 838 -41.17 33.61 -50.42
C LYS A 838 -40.39 33.52 -51.73
N GLY A 839 -39.29 34.26 -51.90
CA GLY A 839 -38.42 34.17 -53.08
C GLY A 839 -37.82 32.77 -53.30
N TRP A 840 -37.52 32.03 -52.22
CA TRP A 840 -37.08 30.63 -52.29
C TRP A 840 -38.15 29.71 -52.88
N LEU A 841 -39.39 29.83 -52.40
CA LEU A 841 -40.55 29.07 -52.87
C LEU A 841 -40.96 29.46 -54.30
N ASP A 842 -41.01 30.77 -54.60
CA ASP A 842 -41.32 31.31 -55.93
C ASP A 842 -40.26 30.93 -56.98
N SER A 843 -39.03 30.62 -56.55
CA SER A 843 -37.97 30.02 -57.39
C SER A 843 -38.20 28.52 -57.70
N GLY A 844 -39.32 27.94 -57.28
CA GLY A 844 -39.72 26.55 -57.58
C GLY A 844 -39.24 25.50 -56.57
N HIS A 845 -38.63 25.89 -55.45
CA HIS A 845 -38.21 24.95 -54.41
C HIS A 845 -39.40 24.50 -53.56
N SER A 846 -39.55 23.19 -53.36
CA SER A 846 -40.52 22.61 -52.41
C SER A 846 -39.85 22.03 -51.15
N THR A 847 -38.65 22.50 -50.81
CA THR A 847 -37.84 22.01 -49.68
C THR A 847 -37.50 23.12 -48.69
N SER A 848 -37.31 22.74 -47.42
CA SER A 848 -36.87 23.59 -46.32
C SER A 848 -35.48 24.16 -46.61
N PRO A 849 -35.26 25.48 -46.57
CA PRO A 849 -33.93 26.07 -46.70
C PRO A 849 -32.95 25.60 -45.61
N MET A 850 -33.44 25.27 -44.40
CA MET A 850 -32.60 24.86 -43.27
C MET A 850 -32.26 23.36 -43.31
N THR A 851 -33.23 22.50 -43.63
CA THR A 851 -33.06 21.03 -43.54
C THR A 851 -32.95 20.30 -44.88
N ASN A 852 -33.24 20.98 -46.00
CA ASN A 852 -33.43 20.42 -47.34
C ASN A 852 -34.48 19.28 -47.45
N LEU A 853 -35.29 19.06 -46.40
CA LEU A 853 -36.43 18.14 -46.43
C LEU A 853 -37.61 18.76 -47.17
N LYS A 854 -38.47 17.94 -47.76
CA LYS A 854 -39.68 18.42 -48.46
C LYS A 854 -40.66 19.06 -47.46
N LEU A 855 -41.14 20.27 -47.78
CA LEU A 855 -42.15 20.96 -46.98
C LEU A 855 -43.53 20.31 -47.18
N GLU A 856 -44.31 20.19 -46.11
CA GLU A 856 -45.68 19.65 -46.18
C GLU A 856 -46.63 20.59 -46.95
N HIS A 857 -46.43 21.91 -46.80
CA HIS A 857 -47.14 22.95 -47.55
C HIS A 857 -46.26 24.19 -47.77
N THR A 858 -46.63 25.01 -48.77
CA THR A 858 -45.97 26.29 -49.06
C THR A 858 -46.61 27.50 -48.35
N LEU A 859 -47.62 27.28 -47.51
CA LEU A 859 -48.23 28.36 -46.70
C LEU A 859 -47.22 28.90 -45.68
N LEU A 860 -47.16 30.24 -45.57
CA LEU A 860 -46.31 30.99 -44.66
C LEU A 860 -47.16 31.71 -43.60
N VAL A 861 -46.74 31.68 -42.34
CA VAL A 861 -47.48 32.28 -41.21
C VAL A 861 -46.68 33.42 -40.57
N PRO A 862 -47.18 34.66 -40.49
CA PRO A 862 -46.43 35.78 -39.90
C PRO A 862 -46.11 35.56 -38.41
N ASN A 863 -44.82 35.53 -38.05
CA ASN A 863 -44.34 35.37 -36.67
C ASN A 863 -44.37 36.72 -35.92
N ARG A 864 -45.58 37.21 -35.65
CA ARG A 864 -45.81 38.50 -34.98
C ARG A 864 -45.14 38.60 -33.60
N ALA A 865 -45.01 37.48 -32.89
CA ALA A 865 -44.35 37.44 -31.58
C ALA A 865 -42.84 37.71 -31.69
N LEU A 866 -42.15 37.04 -32.62
CA LEU A 866 -40.73 37.29 -32.88
C LEU A 866 -40.51 38.72 -33.41
N ARG A 867 -41.40 39.21 -34.27
CA ARG A 867 -41.34 40.58 -34.80
C ARG A 867 -41.40 41.64 -33.70
N SER A 868 -42.28 41.48 -32.72
CA SER A 868 -42.33 42.36 -31.54
C SER A 868 -41.04 42.29 -30.71
N ALA A 869 -40.51 41.09 -30.48
CA ALA A 869 -39.27 40.91 -29.70
C ALA A 869 -38.03 41.54 -30.40
N ILE A 870 -37.96 41.48 -31.73
CA ILE A 870 -36.91 42.16 -32.51
C ILE A 870 -37.02 43.68 -32.36
N LEU A 871 -38.23 44.24 -32.48
CA LEU A 871 -38.48 45.68 -32.34
C LEU A 871 -38.19 46.18 -30.91
N GLU A 872 -38.57 45.42 -29.88
CA GLU A 872 -38.26 45.73 -28.48
C GLU A 872 -36.75 45.74 -28.22
N TRP A 873 -36.02 44.72 -28.72
CA TRP A 873 -34.56 44.68 -28.61
C TRP A 873 -33.90 45.84 -29.37
N GLN A 874 -34.31 46.13 -30.62
CA GLN A 874 -33.82 47.29 -31.38
C GLN A 874 -34.07 48.63 -30.64
N GLN A 875 -35.18 48.75 -29.90
CA GLN A 875 -35.49 49.93 -29.10
C GLN A 875 -34.66 50.02 -27.81
N GLN A 876 -34.23 48.90 -27.23
CA GLN A 876 -33.32 48.86 -26.08
C GLN A 876 -31.87 49.19 -26.49
N GLU A 877 -31.39 48.69 -27.63
CA GLU A 877 -30.07 49.01 -28.20
C GLU A 877 -29.94 50.49 -28.63
N GLN A 878 -31.06 51.19 -28.88
CA GLN A 878 -31.07 52.64 -29.16
C GLN A 878 -31.09 53.53 -27.89
N GLN A 879 -31.10 52.93 -26.68
CA GLN A 879 -31.09 53.65 -25.40
C GLN A 879 -29.77 53.52 -24.63
N HIS A 880 -28.74 52.94 -25.24
CA HIS A 880 -27.42 52.68 -24.68
C HIS A 880 -26.27 53.27 -25.51
#